data_AF-A0A953DFZ3-F1
#
_entry.id   AF-A0A953DFZ3-F1
#
_cell.length_a   1.000
_cell.length_b   1.000
_cell.length_c   1.000
_cell.angle_alpha   90.00
_cell.angle_beta   90.00
_cell.angle_gamma   90.00
#
_symmetry.space_group_name_H-M   'P 1'
#
loop_
_entity.id
_entity.type
_entity.pdbx_description
1 polymer ?
#
loop_
_entity_poly.entity_id
_entity_poly.type
_entity_poly.pdbx_seq_one_letter_code
_entity_poly.pdbx_strand_id
1 'polypeptide(L)'
;MLQPSRYIAGLAAALVSFSAWATHAVPPINLGQSFFGNPVPVGTVIPAGASVTLTGDAPLETCGSNYVMEYEVRLASVAFTNTPTHFSPPASPTCSMDWPMPVTISGLVPGNYHWQVRLNTGFAISTWVQFNGGNIGFAFAPPNTPDIVVNTVQLNQTNPDPAGNTLAFNIDAFFEDRGSAAAGPFTWKAYLSTDKTLQPGTDQLIFTSTTPITVPANTANFLDSSGVITLNPRPPPGAYYVLVEADVSNTVAEFDETNNIGSTPNYFVNGIDYVATSISNGPSTAGPGSQITLTPDFFNQGIEGAGPNGTPGTVEFAIYASRDQNLDSGDEELTRVTVNNFGGAQQYNTPVTFTLPAGISGGDVYWILKVDPEIKNPLNPNPTVEALENNNVAVSTATTHITQADLQANFADLVDPVLGQPIRKADFGEPARFLIEAENVGDFAAPASHVSVILSTNNILSLQVDPRVADVPVGPLGTAPNNKTIFDITVTLPTMINGQALQTGDYYFFVQLDSYNVINELNEQNNTRLVIGPVRIRTPEADYAAIKVQAPPQAAGGETITLSRTFANLGTDDGPATTYRCFASVNNIITQQDYPLTFVAEDGTTSSEEPLQLARGGRDSTVELVRFPGNIPTGQYYIGCVVDPDGTVAELEESNNAAVTSDTVSVSAQSFQIVTAQLPDAILGMPYAFKLATVNAPGPIVWSIPGNAPEGVSLSTDGTLSGTPTALGLTTFTVEATSGGFTATRVLVQRVLPSTTELAVTTDNLPPVVNSTSLPYQGALSASGGAAPYTWSILSGKLPNGLSLDAGTGLISGTPKPGLPNGESTLTVQVRDVLGGVATRALKVRVLAPGALTITTLSLPDALVGSNYLIDLAAAVAGGGVLSTPLEWSVISGRLPDGLTLSTHTDGATGLITGVPTVAGTFPFTVQVRDADNRTDTIDFVVRIYTNALKVIWAAPPPAVIHPGDALNLQVTASGGVGGATYRLYSGVLPPGLSLAEDGTLTGTVEDADTSVGVYSFLVEARDKGGASGLGAFSLEVVAKPAPVGCGGSATGADVSFLALALTGAAGVLRRFRRRR
;
A
#
# COMPACT_ATOMS: atom_id res chain seq x y z
N MET A 1 -30.50 43.62 31.26
CA MET A 1 -31.96 43.75 31.11
C MET A 1 -32.45 42.49 30.41
N LEU A 2 -33.30 41.73 31.12
CA LEU A 2 -34.34 40.79 30.65
C LEU A 2 -33.95 39.78 29.55
N GLN A 3 -33.89 38.46 29.73
CA GLN A 3 -33.80 37.49 30.83
C GLN A 3 -33.22 36.19 30.18
N PRO A 4 -32.72 35.20 30.93
CA PRO A 4 -31.38 34.61 30.72
C PRO A 4 -31.41 33.23 30.01
N SER A 5 -30.32 32.74 29.41
CA SER A 5 -29.19 32.16 30.15
C SER A 5 -28.00 31.85 29.22
N ARG A 6 -26.78 32.04 29.78
CA ARG A 6 -25.48 31.91 29.12
C ARG A 6 -24.83 30.57 29.45
N TYR A 7 -24.26 29.96 28.40
CA TYR A 7 -23.29 28.87 28.37
C TYR A 7 -21.85 29.40 28.52
N ILE A 8 -20.97 28.65 29.19
CA ILE A 8 -19.54 28.36 28.85
C ILE A 8 -18.79 27.74 30.06
N ALA A 9 -18.02 26.68 29.74
CA ALA A 9 -16.81 26.08 30.39
C ALA A 9 -16.92 25.46 31.80
N GLY A 10 -16.29 24.33 32.14
CA GLY A 10 -15.40 23.42 31.39
C GLY A 10 -14.59 22.53 32.35
N LEU A 11 -14.46 21.25 31.98
CA LEU A 11 -13.43 20.22 32.31
C LEU A 11 -13.51 19.32 33.57
N ALA A 12 -13.52 18.01 33.23
CA ALA A 12 -13.02 16.80 33.92
C ALA A 12 -13.84 16.16 35.08
N ALA A 13 -14.67 15.16 34.73
CA ALA A 13 -14.59 13.75 35.22
C ALA A 13 -15.89 12.95 34.94
N ALA A 14 -15.69 11.70 34.52
CA ALA A 14 -16.57 10.52 34.39
C ALA A 14 -17.96 10.58 35.07
N LEU A 15 -19.06 10.50 34.30
CA LEU A 15 -19.82 9.30 33.86
C LEU A 15 -20.84 8.80 34.91
N VAL A 16 -22.12 8.89 34.52
CA VAL A 16 -23.33 9.04 35.35
C VAL A 16 -24.14 7.73 35.41
N SER A 17 -24.72 7.39 36.57
CA SER A 17 -25.94 6.55 36.66
C SER A 17 -26.71 6.83 37.95
N PHE A 18 -28.02 7.10 37.82
CA PHE A 18 -28.99 7.44 38.87
C PHE A 18 -29.80 6.21 39.31
N SER A 19 -30.31 6.17 40.55
CA SER A 19 -31.68 5.67 40.79
C SER A 19 -32.25 6.13 42.14
N ALA A 20 -33.47 6.66 42.07
CA ALA A 20 -34.33 7.08 43.17
C ALA A 20 -35.59 6.20 43.20
N TRP A 21 -36.24 6.16 44.36
CA TRP A 21 -37.46 5.44 44.69
C TRP A 21 -38.77 6.04 44.12
N ALA A 22 -39.72 5.13 43.89
CA ALA A 22 -41.20 5.20 44.04
C ALA A 22 -42.15 5.84 42.98
N THR A 23 -43.21 5.06 42.72
CA THR A 23 -44.63 5.37 42.39
C THR A 23 -45.15 5.41 40.92
N HIS A 24 -45.97 4.38 40.62
CA HIS A 24 -47.36 4.35 40.10
C HIS A 24 -47.80 5.06 38.79
N ALA A 25 -48.43 4.28 37.87
CA ALA A 25 -49.77 4.44 37.23
C ALA A 25 -49.78 3.89 35.75
N VAL A 26 -50.48 2.82 35.30
CA VAL A 26 -51.95 2.43 35.24
C VAL A 26 -52.55 2.67 33.81
N PRO A 27 -53.58 1.95 33.22
CA PRO A 27 -54.62 0.97 33.71
C PRO A 27 -54.89 -0.30 32.78
N PRO A 28 -56.06 -1.03 32.83
CA PRO A 28 -56.51 -2.17 33.67
C PRO A 28 -56.91 -3.48 32.87
N ILE A 29 -57.28 -4.65 33.46
CA ILE A 29 -58.67 -5.12 33.78
C ILE A 29 -58.68 -6.58 34.37
N ASN A 30 -59.48 -6.81 35.45
CA ASN A 30 -60.42 -7.93 35.79
C ASN A 30 -60.38 -8.63 37.20
N LEU A 31 -61.29 -8.15 38.08
CA LEU A 31 -62.29 -8.79 39.01
C LEU A 31 -62.05 -10.08 39.85
N GLY A 32 -62.18 -9.97 41.21
CA GLY A 32 -63.35 -10.51 41.99
C GLY A 32 -63.24 -11.61 43.10
N GLN A 33 -63.25 -11.19 44.41
CA GLN A 33 -63.86 -11.74 45.70
C GLN A 33 -63.66 -13.23 46.18
N SER A 34 -63.72 -13.67 47.47
CA SER A 34 -64.43 -13.28 48.73
C SER A 34 -63.79 -13.84 50.06
N PHE A 35 -64.35 -13.48 51.24
CA PHE A 35 -63.87 -13.50 52.65
C PHE A 35 -64.37 -14.67 53.56
N PHE A 36 -63.72 -14.91 54.73
CA PHE A 36 -64.36 -14.99 56.08
C PHE A 36 -63.34 -14.74 57.23
N GLY A 37 -63.76 -14.02 58.29
CA GLY A 37 -62.89 -13.35 59.28
C GLY A 37 -63.04 -13.79 60.76
N ASN A 38 -62.22 -13.16 61.62
CA ASN A 38 -62.04 -13.39 63.07
C ASN A 38 -62.81 -12.37 63.97
N PRO A 39 -63.03 -12.64 65.28
CA PRO A 39 -64.07 -12.05 66.15
C PRO A 39 -63.63 -10.84 67.00
N VAL A 40 -64.58 -10.01 67.50
CA VAL A 40 -64.39 -8.96 68.54
C VAL A 40 -65.71 -8.70 69.36
N PRO A 41 -65.77 -7.93 70.48
CA PRO A 41 -66.08 -8.40 71.84
C PRO A 41 -67.35 -7.77 72.50
N VAL A 42 -67.61 -8.21 73.75
CA VAL A 42 -68.76 -7.96 74.66
C VAL A 42 -68.97 -6.49 75.11
N GLY A 43 -70.24 -6.07 75.21
CA GLY A 43 -70.70 -5.11 76.24
C GLY A 43 -71.81 -4.12 75.84
N THR A 44 -73.08 -4.39 76.19
CA THR A 44 -74.06 -3.35 76.61
C THR A 44 -75.31 -3.94 77.29
N VAL A 45 -75.83 -3.22 78.29
CA VAL A 45 -76.95 -3.53 79.18
C VAL A 45 -78.30 -3.12 78.55
N ILE A 46 -79.36 -3.94 78.68
CA ILE A 46 -80.76 -3.58 78.31
C ILE A 46 -81.73 -3.92 79.48
N PRO A 47 -82.81 -3.14 79.74
CA PRO A 47 -83.58 -3.10 81.00
C PRO A 47 -84.66 -4.18 81.18
N ALA A 48 -85.31 -4.16 82.35
CA ALA A 48 -86.34 -5.10 82.82
C ALA A 48 -87.50 -5.34 81.81
N GLY A 49 -87.76 -6.62 81.50
CA GLY A 49 -88.80 -7.06 80.55
C GLY A 49 -88.31 -8.01 79.45
N ALA A 50 -87.03 -8.40 79.42
CA ALA A 50 -86.47 -9.30 78.41
C ALA A 50 -86.70 -10.79 78.73
N SER A 51 -87.16 -11.54 77.72
CA SER A 51 -87.18 -13.01 77.66
C SER A 51 -85.81 -13.53 77.23
N VAL A 52 -85.30 -14.58 77.88
CA VAL A 52 -84.10 -15.31 77.43
C VAL A 52 -84.55 -16.61 76.78
N THR A 53 -84.23 -16.76 75.50
CA THR A 53 -84.40 -18.01 74.74
C THR A 53 -83.07 -18.76 74.77
N LEU A 54 -83.06 -19.99 75.29
CA LEU A 54 -81.95 -20.93 75.11
C LEU A 54 -82.29 -21.83 73.92
N THR A 55 -81.88 -21.44 72.72
CA THR A 55 -81.85 -22.32 71.55
C THR A 55 -80.50 -23.01 71.52
N GLY A 56 -80.50 -24.32 71.72
CA GLY A 56 -79.34 -25.16 71.49
C GLY A 56 -79.56 -25.96 70.21
N ASP A 57 -78.97 -25.52 69.12
CA ASP A 57 -78.88 -26.30 67.89
C ASP A 57 -77.74 -27.32 68.07
N ALA A 58 -78.06 -28.61 68.12
CA ALA A 58 -77.05 -29.63 67.87
C ALA A 58 -76.92 -29.75 66.34
N PRO A 59 -75.75 -29.47 65.74
CA PRO A 59 -75.55 -29.70 64.32
C PRO A 59 -75.56 -31.21 64.05
N LEU A 60 -76.71 -31.72 63.61
CA LEU A 60 -76.84 -33.00 62.92
C LEU A 60 -76.36 -32.78 61.47
N GLU A 61 -75.05 -32.85 61.25
CA GLU A 61 -74.53 -32.88 59.89
C GLU A 61 -74.88 -34.23 59.24
N THR A 62 -75.84 -34.18 58.33
CA THR A 62 -76.11 -35.15 57.26
C THR A 62 -76.49 -36.58 57.67
N CYS A 63 -77.71 -36.72 58.21
CA CYS A 63 -78.63 -37.80 57.84
C CYS A 63 -79.97 -37.15 57.49
N GLY A 64 -80.68 -37.69 56.51
CA GLY A 64 -81.81 -37.07 55.82
C GLY A 64 -82.81 -36.29 56.70
N SER A 65 -83.25 -35.17 56.15
CA SER A 65 -84.34 -34.31 56.63
C SER A 65 -85.55 -35.09 57.14
N ASN A 66 -85.80 -35.07 58.47
CA ASN A 66 -87.13 -34.96 59.11
C ASN A 66 -87.17 -35.09 60.66
N TYR A 67 -86.11 -34.79 61.40
CA TYR A 67 -86.20 -34.72 62.87
C TYR A 67 -85.48 -33.49 63.44
N VAL A 68 -86.26 -32.50 63.89
CA VAL A 68 -85.80 -31.37 64.73
C VAL A 68 -86.53 -31.51 66.07
N MET A 69 -85.78 -31.74 67.16
CA MET A 69 -86.35 -31.67 68.51
C MET A 69 -86.13 -30.25 69.07
N GLU A 70 -87.12 -29.38 68.96
CA GLU A 70 -87.13 -28.10 69.65
C GLU A 70 -87.69 -28.28 71.07
N TYR A 71 -86.92 -27.91 72.10
CA TYR A 71 -87.43 -27.77 73.47
C TYR A 71 -87.41 -26.29 73.87
N GLU A 72 -88.53 -25.78 74.39
CA GLU A 72 -88.68 -24.38 74.78
C GLU A 72 -88.85 -24.28 76.30
N VAL A 73 -87.82 -23.84 77.04
CA VAL A 73 -87.93 -23.59 78.49
C VAL A 73 -88.11 -22.10 78.75
N ARG A 74 -89.27 -21.69 79.28
CA ARG A 74 -89.55 -20.28 79.64
C ARG A 74 -89.31 -20.04 81.12
N LEU A 75 -88.29 -19.24 81.46
CA LEU A 75 -87.99 -18.83 82.83
C LEU A 75 -88.50 -17.42 83.10
N ALA A 76 -89.41 -17.25 84.06
CA ALA A 76 -89.87 -15.95 84.52
C ALA A 76 -89.00 -15.47 85.70
N SER A 77 -88.30 -14.35 85.50
CA SER A 77 -87.50 -13.59 86.47
C SER A 77 -86.28 -14.29 87.08
N VAL A 78 -85.10 -13.67 86.86
CA VAL A 78 -83.87 -13.62 87.67
C VAL A 78 -82.64 -13.61 86.74
N ALA A 79 -81.68 -12.73 87.04
CA ALA A 79 -80.47 -12.47 86.27
C ALA A 79 -79.46 -13.63 86.39
N PHE A 80 -78.85 -14.03 85.26
CA PHE A 80 -77.71 -14.95 85.25
C PHE A 80 -76.39 -14.17 85.26
N THR A 81 -75.59 -14.35 86.30
CA THR A 81 -74.16 -14.01 86.32
C THR A 81 -73.38 -15.29 86.13
N ASN A 82 -73.17 -15.68 84.87
CA ASN A 82 -72.09 -16.54 84.33
C ASN A 82 -72.59 -17.25 83.06
N THR A 83 -71.78 -17.15 82.01
CA THR A 83 -71.90 -17.85 80.72
C THR A 83 -71.86 -19.37 80.90
N PRO A 84 -72.82 -20.16 80.35
CA PRO A 84 -72.66 -21.60 80.25
C PRO A 84 -71.58 -21.93 79.22
N THR A 85 -70.62 -22.74 79.65
CA THR A 85 -69.51 -23.29 78.86
C THR A 85 -70.01 -24.31 77.83
N HIS A 86 -69.40 -24.29 76.64
CA HIS A 86 -69.54 -25.23 75.53
C HIS A 86 -69.77 -26.70 75.96
N PHE A 87 -70.74 -27.36 75.31
CA PHE A 87 -70.79 -28.82 75.18
C PHE A 87 -70.22 -29.21 73.81
N SER A 88 -69.15 -30.00 73.80
CA SER A 88 -68.64 -30.67 72.59
C SER A 88 -69.04 -32.14 72.63
N PRO A 89 -69.82 -32.65 71.66
CA PRO A 89 -69.94 -34.09 71.44
C PRO A 89 -68.71 -34.62 70.67
N PRO A 90 -68.29 -35.88 70.91
CA PRO A 90 -67.22 -36.52 70.15
C PRO A 90 -67.64 -36.77 68.69
N ALA A 91 -66.74 -36.49 67.75
CA ALA A 91 -66.90 -36.83 66.34
C ALA A 91 -66.75 -38.36 66.16
N SER A 92 -67.87 -39.08 66.08
CA SER A 92 -67.92 -40.46 65.59
C SER A 92 -69.13 -40.60 64.64
N PRO A 93 -68.95 -41.12 63.41
CA PRO A 93 -69.98 -41.10 62.37
C PRO A 93 -70.88 -42.34 62.43
N THR A 94 -71.55 -42.56 63.56
CA THR A 94 -72.58 -43.60 63.72
C THR A 94 -73.82 -43.02 64.38
N CYS A 95 -74.89 -42.83 63.62
CA CYS A 95 -76.21 -42.46 64.14
C CYS A 95 -76.84 -43.64 64.89
N SER A 96 -76.65 -43.72 66.21
CA SER A 96 -77.57 -44.41 67.12
C SER A 96 -78.08 -43.41 68.16
N MET A 97 -79.39 -43.39 68.35
CA MET A 97 -80.03 -42.60 69.40
C MET A 97 -80.19 -43.54 70.62
N ASP A 98 -79.21 -43.53 71.52
CA ASP A 98 -79.27 -44.36 72.74
C ASP A 98 -80.32 -43.79 73.71
N TRP A 99 -81.41 -44.52 73.94
CA TRP A 99 -82.39 -44.22 74.99
C TRP A 99 -82.06 -44.99 76.28
N PRO A 100 -82.29 -44.41 77.49
CA PRO A 100 -82.86 -43.08 77.77
C PRO A 100 -81.81 -41.95 77.86
N MET A 101 -82.17 -40.76 77.38
CA MET A 101 -81.34 -39.54 77.46
C MET A 101 -81.73 -38.65 78.67
N PRO A 102 -80.85 -38.46 79.68
CA PRO A 102 -81.13 -37.60 80.82
C PRO A 102 -80.78 -36.13 80.57
N VAL A 103 -81.72 -35.21 80.85
CA VAL A 103 -81.49 -33.75 80.83
C VAL A 103 -81.45 -33.21 82.25
N THR A 104 -80.36 -32.52 82.65
CA THR A 104 -80.22 -31.91 83.98
C THR A 104 -80.11 -30.39 83.90
N ILE A 105 -80.99 -29.65 84.60
CA ILE A 105 -80.91 -28.19 84.73
C ILE A 105 -80.37 -27.84 86.13
N SER A 106 -79.34 -27.00 86.19
CA SER A 106 -78.66 -26.59 87.43
C SER A 106 -78.71 -25.06 87.61
N GLY A 107 -78.76 -24.56 88.85
CA GLY A 107 -78.62 -23.12 89.16
C GLY A 107 -79.90 -22.30 89.27
N LEU A 108 -81.07 -22.94 89.39
CA LEU A 108 -82.34 -22.24 89.63
C LEU A 108 -82.51 -21.86 91.11
N VAL A 109 -82.93 -20.63 91.38
CA VAL A 109 -83.33 -20.18 92.73
C VAL A 109 -84.69 -20.78 93.13
N PRO A 110 -85.00 -20.92 94.43
CA PRO A 110 -86.32 -21.40 94.84
C PRO A 110 -87.45 -20.49 94.33
N GLY A 111 -88.44 -21.07 93.64
CA GLY A 111 -89.53 -20.34 92.98
C GLY A 111 -90.50 -21.25 92.22
N ASN A 112 -91.65 -20.70 91.81
CA ASN A 112 -92.61 -21.41 90.97
C ASN A 112 -92.29 -21.20 89.49
N TYR A 113 -92.00 -22.28 88.78
CA TYR A 113 -91.63 -22.25 87.37
C TYR A 113 -92.72 -22.90 86.52
N HIS A 114 -92.97 -22.34 85.33
CA HIS A 114 -93.89 -22.90 84.34
C HIS A 114 -93.09 -23.53 83.20
N TRP A 115 -93.38 -24.80 82.90
CA TRP A 115 -92.60 -25.60 81.97
C TRP A 115 -93.50 -26.05 80.83
N GLN A 116 -93.01 -25.96 79.60
CA GLN A 116 -93.67 -26.48 78.41
C GLN A 116 -92.65 -27.23 77.55
N VAL A 117 -93.01 -28.41 77.05
CA VAL A 117 -92.22 -29.13 76.04
C VAL A 117 -93.13 -29.41 74.84
N ARG A 118 -92.72 -28.92 73.66
CA ARG A 118 -93.39 -29.20 72.38
C ARG A 118 -92.55 -30.23 71.60
N LEU A 119 -93.22 -31.14 70.91
CA LEU A 119 -92.63 -31.96 69.86
C LEU A 119 -93.35 -31.63 68.54
N ASN A 120 -92.71 -31.88 67.39
CA ASN A 120 -93.26 -31.56 66.07
C ASN A 120 -94.60 -32.27 65.73
N THR A 121 -95.00 -33.28 66.51
CA THR A 121 -96.27 -34.02 66.34
C THR A 121 -97.36 -33.67 67.37
N GLY A 122 -97.12 -32.72 68.30
CA GLY A 122 -98.11 -32.28 69.30
C GLY A 122 -97.51 -31.98 70.69
N PHE A 123 -98.30 -31.35 71.58
CA PHE A 123 -97.86 -30.96 72.93
C PHE A 123 -97.58 -32.17 73.82
N ALA A 124 -96.38 -32.24 74.40
CA ALA A 124 -95.99 -33.38 75.23
C ALA A 124 -96.26 -33.16 76.73
N ILE A 125 -95.94 -32.01 77.35
CA ILE A 125 -96.25 -31.70 78.77
C ILE A 125 -96.33 -30.17 79.00
N SER A 126 -97.30 -29.68 79.80
CA SER A 126 -97.40 -28.29 80.31
C SER A 126 -97.81 -28.28 81.78
N THR A 127 -96.92 -27.88 82.70
CA THR A 127 -97.22 -27.92 84.14
C THR A 127 -96.43 -26.87 84.94
N TRP A 128 -96.95 -26.52 86.12
CA TRP A 128 -96.27 -25.69 87.11
C TRP A 128 -95.55 -26.58 88.12
N VAL A 129 -94.27 -26.30 88.36
CA VAL A 129 -93.49 -27.00 89.39
C VAL A 129 -92.92 -25.98 90.37
N GLN A 130 -93.24 -26.17 91.65
CA GLN A 130 -92.63 -25.42 92.74
C GLN A 130 -91.25 -26.00 93.02
N PHE A 131 -90.22 -25.16 92.88
CA PHE A 131 -88.85 -25.57 93.08
C PHE A 131 -88.27 -25.02 94.37
N ASN A 132 -87.69 -25.88 95.21
CA ASN A 132 -87.14 -25.52 96.51
C ASN A 132 -85.59 -25.52 96.55
N GLY A 133 -84.91 -25.57 95.39
CA GLY A 133 -83.44 -25.63 95.23
C GLY A 133 -82.90 -27.07 95.00
N GLY A 134 -81.97 -27.26 94.05
CA GLY A 134 -81.39 -28.57 93.65
C GLY A 134 -81.12 -28.70 92.13
N ASN A 135 -81.00 -29.94 91.62
CA ASN A 135 -81.00 -30.27 90.18
C ASN A 135 -82.23 -31.14 89.85
N ILE A 136 -82.85 -31.00 88.67
CA ILE A 136 -83.98 -31.83 88.20
C ILE A 136 -83.54 -32.64 86.96
N GLY A 137 -83.93 -33.93 86.87
CA GLY A 137 -83.68 -34.82 85.72
C GLY A 137 -84.92 -35.58 85.21
N PHE A 138 -84.99 -35.88 83.91
CA PHE A 138 -86.05 -36.65 83.22
C PHE A 138 -85.47 -37.73 82.28
N ALA A 139 -86.25 -38.77 81.94
CA ALA A 139 -85.87 -39.85 81.00
C ALA A 139 -87.09 -40.32 80.16
N PHE A 140 -86.90 -40.68 78.89
CA PHE A 140 -87.92 -41.23 77.98
C PHE A 140 -87.54 -42.66 77.48
N ALA A 141 -88.51 -43.51 77.11
CA ALA A 141 -88.30 -44.90 76.64
C ALA A 141 -88.98 -45.20 75.28
N PRO A 142 -88.47 -46.14 74.44
CA PRO A 142 -88.97 -46.40 73.08
C PRO A 142 -90.25 -47.28 72.99
N PRO A 143 -90.99 -47.28 71.85
CA PRO A 143 -92.21 -48.08 71.62
C PRO A 143 -91.95 -49.58 71.33
N ASN A 144 -92.99 -50.43 71.45
CA ASN A 144 -92.92 -51.90 71.42
C ASN A 144 -93.11 -52.55 70.02
N THR A 145 -92.29 -52.20 69.01
CA THR A 145 -92.34 -52.71 67.62
C THR A 145 -90.94 -53.10 67.09
N PRO A 146 -90.79 -54.04 66.12
CA PRO A 146 -89.51 -54.37 65.44
C PRO A 146 -88.98 -53.20 64.58
N ASP A 147 -87.66 -53.16 64.32
CA ASP A 147 -87.00 -52.16 63.44
C ASP A 147 -85.74 -52.77 62.78
N ILE A 148 -85.85 -53.23 61.54
CA ILE A 148 -84.83 -53.96 60.79
C ILE A 148 -83.90 -52.99 60.08
N VAL A 149 -82.59 -53.19 60.25
CA VAL A 149 -81.56 -52.39 59.58
C VAL A 149 -80.53 -53.31 58.95
N VAL A 150 -80.09 -53.00 57.73
CA VAL A 150 -78.89 -53.63 57.15
C VAL A 150 -77.67 -52.89 57.68
N ASN A 151 -76.99 -53.46 58.67
CA ASN A 151 -75.89 -52.81 59.37
C ASN A 151 -74.62 -52.72 58.49
N THR A 152 -74.17 -53.86 57.97
CA THR A 152 -72.97 -53.91 57.10
C THR A 152 -73.11 -54.93 55.97
N VAL A 153 -72.47 -54.62 54.85
CA VAL A 153 -72.35 -55.50 53.68
C VAL A 153 -70.86 -55.68 53.37
N GLN A 154 -70.40 -56.92 53.27
CA GLN A 154 -69.00 -57.26 52.97
C GLN A 154 -68.89 -58.15 51.72
N LEU A 155 -67.81 -57.96 50.96
CA LEU A 155 -67.50 -58.75 49.78
C LEU A 155 -66.20 -59.53 49.98
N ASN A 156 -66.25 -60.82 49.68
CA ASN A 156 -65.07 -61.70 49.68
C ASN A 156 -64.81 -62.20 48.26
N GLN A 157 -63.76 -61.68 47.60
CA GLN A 157 -63.36 -62.13 46.26
C GLN A 157 -62.78 -63.55 46.31
N THR A 158 -63.15 -64.37 45.33
CA THR A 158 -62.53 -65.67 45.08
C THR A 158 -61.77 -65.62 43.76
N ASN A 159 -60.63 -66.33 43.67
CA ASN A 159 -59.62 -66.27 42.58
C ASN A 159 -60.17 -65.82 41.20
N PRO A 160 -59.58 -64.79 40.56
CA PRO A 160 -60.05 -64.26 39.27
C PRO A 160 -59.81 -65.23 38.11
N ASP A 161 -60.70 -65.19 37.11
CA ASP A 161 -60.59 -65.89 35.84
C ASP A 161 -59.35 -65.43 35.06
N PRO A 162 -58.42 -66.34 34.66
CA PRO A 162 -57.22 -66.00 33.88
C PRO A 162 -57.50 -65.27 32.55
N ALA A 163 -58.72 -65.40 32.01
CA ALA A 163 -59.14 -64.72 30.79
C ALA A 163 -59.73 -63.32 31.01
N GLY A 164 -59.88 -62.86 32.26
CA GLY A 164 -60.32 -61.51 32.61
C GLY A 164 -61.79 -61.17 32.30
N ASN A 165 -62.59 -62.15 31.86
CA ASN A 165 -63.94 -61.90 31.32
C ASN A 165 -65.07 -61.95 32.37
N THR A 166 -64.83 -62.53 33.54
CA THR A 166 -65.82 -62.69 34.61
C THR A 166 -65.31 -62.16 35.96
N LEU A 167 -66.23 -61.80 36.85
CA LEU A 167 -65.93 -61.37 38.22
C LEU A 167 -66.71 -62.21 39.23
N ALA A 168 -66.03 -62.89 40.18
CA ALA A 168 -66.66 -63.77 41.17
C ALA A 168 -66.37 -63.35 42.63
N PHE A 169 -67.41 -63.28 43.46
CA PHE A 169 -67.31 -62.90 44.88
C PHE A 169 -68.50 -63.42 45.71
N ASN A 170 -68.38 -63.47 47.03
CA ASN A 170 -69.46 -63.75 47.99
C ASN A 170 -69.96 -62.46 48.65
N ILE A 171 -71.26 -62.34 48.93
CA ILE A 171 -71.88 -61.24 49.67
C ILE A 171 -72.27 -61.73 51.06
N ASP A 172 -71.73 -61.09 52.09
CA ASP A 172 -72.08 -61.33 53.49
C ASP A 172 -72.88 -60.12 54.02
N ALA A 173 -74.15 -60.33 54.37
CA ALA A 173 -75.08 -59.30 54.81
C ALA A 173 -75.41 -59.44 56.30
N PHE A 174 -75.17 -58.38 57.07
CA PHE A 174 -75.43 -58.34 58.51
C PHE A 174 -76.66 -57.49 58.81
N PHE A 175 -77.71 -58.11 59.35
CA PHE A 175 -78.97 -57.49 59.75
C PHE A 175 -78.99 -57.20 61.26
N GLU A 176 -79.61 -56.09 61.64
CA GLU A 176 -79.80 -55.65 63.03
C GLU A 176 -81.30 -55.40 63.28
N ASP A 177 -81.84 -55.87 64.41
CA ASP A 177 -83.18 -55.48 64.89
C ASP A 177 -83.02 -54.52 66.07
N ARG A 178 -83.30 -53.24 65.81
CA ARG A 178 -83.25 -52.13 66.77
C ARG A 178 -84.55 -51.96 67.55
N GLY A 179 -85.56 -52.77 67.24
CA GLY A 179 -86.83 -52.83 67.94
C GLY A 179 -86.78 -53.68 69.21
N SER A 180 -87.79 -53.53 70.06
CA SER A 180 -87.93 -54.31 71.30
C SER A 180 -88.75 -55.61 71.13
N ALA A 181 -89.26 -55.87 69.92
CA ALA A 181 -89.97 -57.10 69.53
C ALA A 181 -89.27 -57.75 68.33
N ALA A 182 -89.25 -59.09 68.27
CA ALA A 182 -88.52 -59.81 67.22
C ALA A 182 -89.14 -59.59 65.83
N ALA A 183 -88.30 -59.32 64.84
CA ALA A 183 -88.71 -59.24 63.43
C ALA A 183 -89.12 -60.61 62.88
N GLY A 184 -90.33 -60.70 62.31
CA GLY A 184 -90.89 -61.91 61.69
C GLY A 184 -90.10 -62.38 60.44
N PRO A 185 -90.48 -63.51 59.80
CA PRO A 185 -89.72 -64.03 58.65
C PRO A 185 -89.79 -63.12 57.41
N PHE A 186 -88.64 -62.66 56.90
CA PHE A 186 -88.53 -61.84 55.69
C PHE A 186 -87.42 -62.32 54.74
N THR A 187 -87.34 -61.79 53.52
CA THR A 187 -86.28 -62.10 52.53
C THR A 187 -85.57 -60.83 52.05
N TRP A 188 -84.35 -60.97 51.53
CA TRP A 188 -83.50 -59.86 51.09
C TRP A 188 -82.97 -60.04 49.66
N LYS A 189 -82.58 -58.93 49.02
CA LYS A 189 -81.97 -58.87 47.67
C LYS A 189 -80.66 -58.07 47.68
N ALA A 190 -79.80 -58.31 46.68
CA ALA A 190 -78.60 -57.49 46.46
C ALA A 190 -78.46 -56.99 45.03
N TYR A 191 -77.89 -55.79 44.87
CA TYR A 191 -77.75 -55.06 43.61
C TYR A 191 -76.33 -54.50 43.44
N LEU A 192 -75.81 -54.45 42.21
CA LEU A 192 -74.57 -53.74 41.86
C LEU A 192 -74.91 -52.34 41.33
N SER A 193 -74.25 -51.30 41.88
CA SER A 193 -74.50 -49.90 41.55
C SER A 193 -73.20 -49.10 41.41
N THR A 194 -73.26 -47.95 40.74
CA THR A 194 -72.18 -46.95 40.68
C THR A 194 -72.26 -45.91 41.80
N ASP A 195 -73.32 -45.94 42.61
CA ASP A 195 -73.47 -45.12 43.82
C ASP A 195 -74.04 -45.93 45.00
N LYS A 196 -74.30 -45.28 46.15
CA LYS A 196 -74.77 -45.93 47.39
C LYS A 196 -76.30 -45.97 47.53
N THR A 197 -77.05 -45.48 46.55
CA THR A 197 -78.51 -45.33 46.61
C THR A 197 -79.20 -46.38 45.76
N LEU A 198 -80.17 -47.10 46.33
CA LEU A 198 -80.92 -48.10 45.56
C LEU A 198 -81.92 -47.41 44.62
N GLN A 199 -81.76 -47.63 43.33
CA GLN A 199 -82.60 -47.12 42.25
C GLN A 199 -83.27 -48.30 41.52
N PRO A 200 -84.55 -48.60 41.85
CA PRO A 200 -85.26 -49.73 41.25
C PRO A 200 -85.31 -49.64 39.72
N GLY A 201 -84.71 -50.61 39.05
CA GLY A 201 -84.67 -50.73 37.58
C GLY A 201 -83.42 -50.19 36.89
N THR A 202 -82.60 -49.38 37.58
CA THR A 202 -81.28 -48.92 37.10
C THR A 202 -80.17 -49.80 37.64
N ASP A 203 -80.24 -50.14 38.94
CA ASP A 203 -79.23 -51.00 39.56
C ASP A 203 -79.41 -52.45 39.14
N GLN A 204 -78.28 -53.12 38.89
CA GLN A 204 -78.29 -54.50 38.43
C GLN A 204 -78.59 -55.43 39.61
N LEU A 205 -79.73 -56.13 39.59
CA LEU A 205 -80.00 -57.20 40.56
C LEU A 205 -78.99 -58.34 40.39
N ILE A 206 -78.24 -58.65 41.44
CA ILE A 206 -77.18 -59.68 41.44
C ILE A 206 -77.49 -60.87 42.35
N PHE A 207 -78.40 -60.74 43.32
CA PHE A 207 -78.78 -61.83 44.23
C PHE A 207 -80.20 -61.68 44.81
N THR A 208 -80.87 -62.79 45.13
CA THR A 208 -82.16 -62.84 45.86
C THR A 208 -82.18 -64.03 46.80
N SER A 209 -82.43 -63.80 48.09
CA SER A 209 -82.56 -64.87 49.08
C SER A 209 -83.85 -65.67 48.86
N THR A 210 -83.78 -66.99 49.02
CA THR A 210 -84.91 -67.92 48.77
C THR A 210 -85.50 -68.51 50.05
N THR A 211 -84.80 -68.37 51.18
CA THR A 211 -85.22 -68.86 52.49
C THR A 211 -85.50 -67.67 53.41
N PRO A 212 -86.74 -67.49 53.91
CA PRO A 212 -87.04 -66.41 54.84
C PRO A 212 -86.22 -66.53 56.14
N ILE A 213 -85.71 -65.40 56.62
CA ILE A 213 -84.92 -65.30 57.87
C ILE A 213 -85.71 -64.56 58.94
N THR A 214 -85.51 -64.93 60.22
CA THR A 214 -86.13 -64.28 61.39
C THR A 214 -85.03 -63.73 62.28
N VAL A 215 -85.05 -62.42 62.56
CA VAL A 215 -84.05 -61.76 63.41
C VAL A 215 -84.62 -61.63 64.83
N PRO A 216 -83.99 -62.22 65.86
CA PRO A 216 -84.47 -62.09 67.23
C PRO A 216 -84.38 -60.64 67.75
N ALA A 217 -85.29 -60.27 68.66
CA ALA A 217 -85.33 -58.94 69.26
C ALA A 217 -83.97 -58.50 69.83
N ASN A 218 -83.57 -57.25 69.62
CA ASN A 218 -82.30 -56.66 70.07
C ASN A 218 -81.04 -57.39 69.56
N THR A 219 -81.08 -57.98 68.36
CA THR A 219 -79.89 -58.61 67.75
C THR A 219 -79.13 -57.60 66.90
N ALA A 220 -77.86 -57.36 67.20
CA ALA A 220 -77.06 -56.33 66.52
C ALA A 220 -76.39 -56.77 65.20
N ASN A 221 -76.22 -58.07 64.95
CA ASN A 221 -75.43 -58.59 63.80
C ASN A 221 -75.85 -60.02 63.41
N PHE A 222 -77.08 -60.19 62.93
CA PHE A 222 -77.53 -61.44 62.34
C PHE A 222 -76.99 -61.58 60.91
N LEU A 223 -76.09 -62.54 60.67
CA LEU A 223 -75.46 -62.76 59.37
C LEU A 223 -76.28 -63.74 58.51
N ASP A 224 -76.50 -63.37 57.23
CA ASP A 224 -76.87 -64.29 56.16
C ASP A 224 -75.97 -64.05 54.92
N SER A 225 -75.66 -65.10 54.16
CA SER A 225 -74.67 -65.06 53.07
C SER A 225 -75.25 -65.53 51.74
N SER A 226 -74.85 -64.90 50.63
CA SER A 226 -75.35 -65.25 49.29
C SER A 226 -74.78 -66.55 48.73
N GLY A 227 -73.62 -66.99 49.22
CA GLY A 227 -72.73 -67.88 48.48
C GLY A 227 -72.04 -67.16 47.32
N VAL A 228 -71.16 -67.87 46.59
CA VAL A 228 -70.39 -67.27 45.48
C VAL A 228 -71.31 -66.90 44.31
N ILE A 229 -71.30 -65.62 43.93
CA ILE A 229 -71.94 -65.10 42.72
C ILE A 229 -70.89 -64.79 41.65
N THR A 230 -71.27 -64.90 40.37
CA THR A 230 -70.39 -64.60 39.22
C THR A 230 -71.08 -63.65 38.25
N LEU A 231 -70.45 -62.52 37.97
CA LEU A 231 -70.90 -61.55 37.00
C LEU A 231 -70.30 -61.86 35.62
N ASN A 232 -71.18 -62.02 34.64
CA ASN A 232 -70.82 -62.24 33.24
C ASN A 232 -71.79 -61.46 32.32
N PRO A 233 -71.31 -60.48 31.53
CA PRO A 233 -69.90 -60.07 31.40
C PRO A 233 -69.37 -59.24 32.59
N ARG A 234 -68.03 -59.13 32.71
CA ARG A 234 -67.35 -58.29 33.72
C ARG A 234 -67.66 -56.79 33.51
N PRO A 235 -67.89 -55.99 34.58
CA PRO A 235 -68.05 -54.53 34.48
C PRO A 235 -66.76 -53.81 34.00
N PRO A 236 -66.88 -52.65 33.33
CA PRO A 236 -65.73 -51.80 32.97
C PRO A 236 -64.87 -51.36 34.17
N PRO A 237 -63.59 -50.98 33.96
CA PRO A 237 -62.77 -50.34 35.00
C PRO A 237 -63.46 -49.12 35.60
N GLY A 238 -63.55 -49.05 36.94
CA GLY A 238 -64.28 -48.01 37.64
C GLY A 238 -64.56 -48.35 39.10
N ALA A 239 -65.20 -47.42 39.81
CA ALA A 239 -65.65 -47.57 41.20
C ALA A 239 -67.13 -48.03 41.25
N TYR A 240 -67.43 -49.05 42.04
CA TYR A 240 -68.76 -49.65 42.21
C TYR A 240 -69.10 -49.89 43.69
N TYR A 241 -70.40 -50.14 43.97
CA TYR A 241 -70.96 -50.48 45.28
C TYR A 241 -71.90 -51.69 45.16
N VAL A 242 -72.02 -52.48 46.22
CA VAL A 242 -73.03 -53.54 46.34
C VAL A 242 -74.05 -53.12 47.40
N LEU A 243 -75.31 -53.02 47.00
CA LEU A 243 -76.45 -52.60 47.83
C LEU A 243 -77.24 -53.84 48.26
N VAL A 244 -77.70 -53.88 49.52
CA VAL A 244 -78.54 -54.96 50.08
C VAL A 244 -79.83 -54.37 50.63
N GLU A 245 -80.96 -54.95 50.26
CA GLU A 245 -82.32 -54.53 50.64
C GLU A 245 -82.98 -55.63 51.48
N ALA A 246 -83.31 -55.33 52.74
CA ALA A 246 -84.05 -56.18 53.66
C ALA A 246 -85.58 -56.03 53.47
N ASP A 247 -86.35 -56.99 53.99
CA ASP A 247 -87.81 -57.11 53.89
C ASP A 247 -88.43 -56.56 52.58
N VAL A 248 -87.95 -57.06 51.44
CA VAL A 248 -88.26 -56.52 50.11
C VAL A 248 -89.77 -56.54 49.78
N SER A 249 -90.55 -57.36 50.50
CA SER A 249 -92.00 -57.48 50.31
C SER A 249 -92.81 -56.68 51.33
N ASN A 250 -92.16 -55.92 52.23
CA ASN A 250 -92.76 -55.18 53.34
C ASN A 250 -93.76 -56.07 54.12
N THR A 251 -93.25 -57.22 54.56
CA THR A 251 -94.03 -58.28 55.22
C THR A 251 -94.00 -58.19 56.74
N VAL A 252 -92.98 -57.54 57.29
CA VAL A 252 -92.85 -57.20 58.71
C VAL A 252 -93.16 -55.72 58.83
N ALA A 253 -94.13 -55.35 59.67
CA ALA A 253 -94.42 -53.93 59.93
C ALA A 253 -93.41 -53.38 60.93
N GLU A 254 -92.71 -52.32 60.54
CA GLU A 254 -91.54 -51.81 61.25
C GLU A 254 -91.79 -50.45 61.89
N PHE A 255 -90.91 -50.07 62.83
CA PHE A 255 -90.91 -48.71 63.38
C PHE A 255 -90.47 -47.68 62.33
N ASP A 256 -89.46 -48.01 61.53
CA ASP A 256 -88.96 -47.17 60.43
C ASP A 256 -88.82 -47.99 59.15
N GLU A 257 -89.78 -47.84 58.25
CA GLU A 257 -89.81 -48.53 56.96
C GLU A 257 -88.73 -48.03 55.96
N THR A 258 -87.92 -47.04 56.32
CA THR A 258 -87.00 -46.35 55.39
C THR A 258 -85.53 -46.73 55.52
N ASN A 259 -85.17 -47.55 56.52
CA ASN A 259 -83.78 -47.87 56.88
C ASN A 259 -83.35 -49.31 56.50
N ASN A 260 -84.14 -49.98 55.65
CA ASN A 260 -83.95 -51.38 55.22
C ASN A 260 -82.85 -51.61 54.16
N ILE A 261 -82.01 -50.62 53.86
CA ILE A 261 -81.00 -50.72 52.79
C ILE A 261 -79.59 -50.42 53.32
N GLY A 262 -78.63 -51.30 53.01
CA GLY A 262 -77.20 -51.15 53.34
C GLY A 262 -76.31 -51.24 52.09
N SER A 263 -75.07 -50.75 52.18
CA SER A 263 -74.12 -50.76 51.05
C SER A 263 -72.67 -51.02 51.47
N THR A 264 -71.81 -51.37 50.51
CA THR A 264 -70.36 -51.47 50.72
C THR A 264 -69.67 -50.08 50.75
N PRO A 265 -68.46 -49.94 51.33
CA PRO A 265 -67.76 -48.65 51.39
C PRO A 265 -67.23 -48.10 50.05
N ASN A 266 -66.58 -48.93 49.22
CA ASN A 266 -66.10 -48.68 47.84
C ASN A 266 -65.44 -49.95 47.24
N TYR A 267 -65.58 -50.22 45.95
CA TYR A 267 -64.97 -51.36 45.23
C TYR A 267 -64.40 -50.96 43.86
N PHE A 268 -63.12 -51.27 43.55
CA PHE A 268 -62.38 -50.79 42.36
C PHE A 268 -61.91 -51.89 41.38
N VAL A 269 -61.73 -51.50 40.11
CA VAL A 269 -61.29 -52.33 38.99
C VAL A 269 -60.15 -51.60 38.20
N ASN A 270 -58.87 -52.06 38.19
CA ASN A 270 -57.60 -51.34 37.74
C ASN A 270 -57.13 -51.50 36.23
N GLY A 271 -56.31 -50.55 35.67
CA GLY A 271 -55.77 -50.41 34.26
C GLY A 271 -54.22 -50.11 34.07
N ILE A 272 -53.77 -49.27 33.07
CA ILE A 272 -52.34 -48.87 32.71
C ILE A 272 -51.79 -47.67 33.54
N ASP A 273 -50.48 -47.64 33.93
CA ASP A 273 -49.82 -46.54 34.69
C ASP A 273 -48.27 -46.51 34.49
N TYR A 274 -47.68 -45.52 33.80
CA TYR A 274 -46.23 -45.43 33.55
C TYR A 274 -45.48 -44.54 34.55
N VAL A 275 -44.37 -45.06 35.11
CA VAL A 275 -43.56 -44.34 36.10
C VAL A 275 -42.12 -44.22 35.63
N ALA A 276 -41.66 -42.97 35.46
CA ALA A 276 -40.26 -42.66 35.22
C ALA A 276 -39.50 -42.55 36.55
N THR A 277 -38.44 -43.32 36.71
CA THR A 277 -37.72 -43.42 37.99
C THR A 277 -36.42 -42.64 38.00
N SER A 278 -35.64 -42.69 36.91
CA SER A 278 -34.38 -41.94 36.79
C SER A 278 -33.87 -41.85 35.36
N ILE A 279 -32.90 -40.97 35.13
CA ILE A 279 -32.03 -40.97 33.95
C ILE A 279 -30.60 -40.74 34.42
N SER A 280 -29.63 -41.45 33.83
CA SER A 280 -28.22 -41.32 34.20
C SER A 280 -27.69 -39.90 33.98
N ASN A 281 -26.79 -39.44 34.86
CA ASN A 281 -26.01 -38.23 34.63
C ASN A 281 -25.01 -38.53 33.49
N GLY A 282 -25.15 -37.86 32.35
CA GLY A 282 -24.22 -38.00 31.22
C GLY A 282 -22.77 -37.60 31.56
N PRO A 283 -21.91 -37.39 30.55
CA PRO A 283 -20.55 -36.90 30.81
C PRO A 283 -20.58 -35.52 31.49
N SER A 284 -19.53 -35.16 32.23
CA SER A 284 -19.45 -33.84 32.89
C SER A 284 -19.34 -32.68 31.90
N THR A 285 -18.80 -32.94 30.71
CA THR A 285 -18.56 -31.96 29.64
C THR A 285 -18.80 -32.61 28.28
N ALA A 286 -19.45 -31.91 27.35
CA ALA A 286 -19.62 -32.38 25.99
C ALA A 286 -19.69 -31.19 25.02
N GLY A 287 -19.17 -31.36 23.80
CA GLY A 287 -19.29 -30.33 22.75
C GLY A 287 -20.33 -30.71 21.69
N PRO A 288 -20.80 -29.74 20.88
CA PRO A 288 -21.64 -30.01 19.71
C PRO A 288 -21.05 -31.12 18.83
N GLY A 289 -21.90 -32.05 18.36
CA GLY A 289 -21.48 -33.20 17.56
C GLY A 289 -20.86 -34.37 18.35
N SER A 290 -20.71 -34.27 19.67
CA SER A 290 -20.26 -35.39 20.52
C SER A 290 -21.33 -36.48 20.62
N GLN A 291 -20.91 -37.74 20.72
CA GLN A 291 -21.82 -38.85 21.05
C GLN A 291 -22.06 -38.90 22.57
N ILE A 292 -23.33 -38.96 22.97
CA ILE A 292 -23.77 -39.03 24.36
C ILE A 292 -24.54 -40.33 24.56
N THR A 293 -24.23 -41.04 25.64
CA THR A 293 -24.95 -42.25 26.04
C THR A 293 -25.63 -41.99 27.39
N LEU A 294 -26.96 -42.14 27.45
CA LEU A 294 -27.77 -42.00 28.66
C LEU A 294 -28.59 -43.27 28.89
N THR A 295 -28.79 -43.63 30.16
CA THR A 295 -29.62 -44.77 30.56
C THR A 295 -30.91 -44.26 31.20
N PRO A 296 -32.06 -44.30 30.50
CA PRO A 296 -33.37 -44.02 31.08
C PRO A 296 -33.83 -45.22 31.92
N ASP A 297 -34.59 -44.99 32.98
CA ASP A 297 -35.21 -46.03 33.79
C ASP A 297 -36.69 -45.71 34.08
N PHE A 298 -37.60 -46.53 33.54
CA PHE A 298 -39.05 -46.38 33.75
C PHE A 298 -39.77 -47.73 33.68
N PHE A 299 -40.97 -47.83 34.25
CA PHE A 299 -41.76 -49.06 34.26
C PHE A 299 -43.27 -48.81 34.29
N ASN A 300 -44.07 -49.79 33.84
CA ASN A 300 -45.54 -49.76 33.93
C ASN A 300 -46.01 -50.38 35.26
N GLN A 301 -46.53 -49.58 36.20
CA GLN A 301 -47.10 -50.03 37.47
C GLN A 301 -48.47 -50.72 37.31
N GLY A 302 -49.16 -50.50 36.19
CA GLY A 302 -50.44 -51.12 35.87
C GLY A 302 -50.34 -52.61 35.52
N ILE A 303 -51.50 -53.29 35.52
CA ILE A 303 -51.61 -54.72 35.14
C ILE A 303 -51.87 -54.93 33.64
N GLU A 304 -52.22 -53.86 32.91
CA GLU A 304 -52.46 -53.87 31.47
C GLU A 304 -51.24 -53.33 30.69
N GLY A 305 -50.99 -53.84 29.49
CA GLY A 305 -50.01 -53.28 28.54
C GLY A 305 -50.63 -52.26 27.57
N ALA A 306 -49.79 -51.48 26.88
CA ALA A 306 -50.18 -50.40 25.96
C ALA A 306 -50.93 -50.85 24.68
N GLY A 307 -51.16 -52.15 24.50
CA GLY A 307 -51.75 -52.76 23.32
C GLY A 307 -53.26 -52.93 23.44
N PRO A 308 -53.97 -53.23 22.33
CA PRO A 308 -55.40 -53.50 22.35
C PRO A 308 -55.74 -54.60 23.36
N ASN A 309 -56.79 -54.37 24.17
CA ASN A 309 -57.26 -55.28 25.22
C ASN A 309 -56.21 -55.61 26.32
N GLY A 310 -55.34 -54.65 26.67
CA GLY A 310 -54.38 -54.79 27.75
C GLY A 310 -53.19 -55.71 27.43
N THR A 311 -52.97 -56.01 26.15
CA THR A 311 -51.80 -56.76 25.67
C THR A 311 -50.53 -55.90 25.67
N PRO A 312 -49.31 -56.47 25.71
CA PRO A 312 -48.09 -55.69 25.53
C PRO A 312 -48.13 -54.87 24.24
N GLY A 313 -47.88 -53.56 24.35
CA GLY A 313 -47.99 -52.61 23.24
C GLY A 313 -46.72 -51.81 23.00
N THR A 314 -46.85 -50.70 22.29
CA THR A 314 -45.73 -49.79 22.01
C THR A 314 -45.83 -48.55 22.88
N VAL A 315 -44.72 -48.17 23.52
CA VAL A 315 -44.59 -46.92 24.29
C VAL A 315 -43.41 -46.13 23.75
N GLU A 316 -43.51 -44.80 23.75
CA GLU A 316 -42.39 -43.92 23.39
C GLU A 316 -41.86 -43.18 24.62
N PHE A 317 -40.58 -42.84 24.60
CA PHE A 317 -40.03 -41.85 25.51
C PHE A 317 -39.11 -40.89 24.75
N ALA A 318 -38.95 -39.69 25.29
CA ALA A 318 -38.06 -38.67 24.77
C ALA A 318 -37.08 -38.17 25.85
N ILE A 319 -35.90 -37.75 25.40
CA ILE A 319 -34.87 -37.16 26.23
C ILE A 319 -34.65 -35.71 25.81
N TYR A 320 -34.68 -34.79 26.77
CA TYR A 320 -34.54 -33.36 26.59
C TYR A 320 -33.26 -32.84 27.27
N ALA A 321 -32.67 -31.79 26.69
CA ALA A 321 -31.72 -30.92 27.39
C ALA A 321 -32.47 -29.72 27.95
N SER A 322 -32.35 -29.52 29.27
CA SER A 322 -32.99 -28.41 29.99
C SER A 322 -31.97 -27.57 30.74
N ARG A 323 -32.24 -26.28 30.93
CA ARG A 323 -31.44 -25.38 31.77
C ARG A 323 -31.80 -25.45 33.25
N ASP A 324 -32.94 -26.05 33.56
CA ASP A 324 -33.37 -26.28 34.91
C ASP A 324 -33.85 -27.72 35.09
N GLN A 325 -34.58 -27.99 36.17
CA GLN A 325 -35.06 -29.33 36.49
C GLN A 325 -36.53 -29.54 36.10
N ASN A 326 -37.15 -28.60 35.40
CA ASN A 326 -38.55 -28.66 34.99
C ASN A 326 -38.61 -28.93 33.50
N LEU A 327 -39.60 -29.74 33.08
CA LEU A 327 -39.90 -29.88 31.66
C LEU A 327 -40.84 -28.77 31.22
N ASP A 328 -40.38 -27.86 30.37
CA ASP A 328 -41.17 -26.76 29.80
C ASP A 328 -40.93 -26.56 28.28
N SER A 329 -41.52 -25.50 27.71
CA SER A 329 -41.45 -25.24 26.26
C SER A 329 -40.11 -24.70 25.78
N GLY A 330 -39.20 -24.36 26.69
CA GLY A 330 -37.82 -23.92 26.43
C GLY A 330 -36.82 -25.06 26.31
N ASP A 331 -37.21 -26.29 26.62
CA ASP A 331 -36.32 -27.46 26.57
C ASP A 331 -36.17 -28.04 25.16
N GLU A 332 -34.96 -28.48 24.85
CA GLU A 332 -34.63 -29.03 23.52
C GLU A 332 -34.77 -30.56 23.53
N GLU A 333 -35.70 -31.09 22.72
CA GLU A 333 -35.82 -32.55 22.50
C GLU A 333 -34.64 -33.05 21.66
N LEU A 334 -33.81 -33.91 22.25
CA LEU A 334 -32.59 -34.41 21.62
C LEU A 334 -32.81 -35.72 20.86
N THR A 335 -33.61 -36.60 21.46
CA THR A 335 -33.90 -37.90 20.89
C THR A 335 -35.22 -38.46 21.40
N ARG A 336 -35.86 -39.29 20.57
CA ARG A 336 -37.10 -40.00 20.86
C ARG A 336 -36.94 -41.45 20.47
N VAL A 337 -37.36 -42.35 21.36
CA VAL A 337 -37.14 -43.79 21.24
C VAL A 337 -38.45 -44.54 21.44
N THR A 338 -38.75 -45.44 20.51
CA THR A 338 -39.92 -46.31 20.55
C THR A 338 -39.55 -47.67 21.17
N VAL A 339 -40.27 -48.07 22.21
CA VAL A 339 -40.14 -49.38 22.88
C VAL A 339 -41.33 -50.25 22.50
N ASN A 340 -41.06 -51.39 21.86
CA ASN A 340 -42.10 -52.33 21.45
C ASN A 340 -42.30 -53.44 22.49
N ASN A 341 -43.52 -53.99 22.54
CA ASN A 341 -43.89 -55.12 23.40
C ASN A 341 -43.69 -54.82 24.90
N PHE A 342 -44.19 -53.66 25.35
CA PHE A 342 -44.16 -53.20 26.73
C PHE A 342 -45.49 -53.55 27.43
N GLY A 343 -45.44 -54.52 28.36
CA GLY A 343 -46.58 -55.03 29.11
C GLY A 343 -46.74 -54.42 30.51
N GLY A 344 -47.78 -54.84 31.23
CA GLY A 344 -47.95 -54.51 32.66
C GLY A 344 -46.79 -55.06 33.51
N ALA A 345 -46.38 -54.32 34.54
CA ALA A 345 -45.25 -54.63 35.41
C ALA A 345 -43.87 -54.77 34.72
N GLN A 346 -43.70 -54.24 33.51
CA GLN A 346 -42.42 -54.29 32.77
C GLN A 346 -41.58 -53.03 32.99
N GLN A 347 -40.26 -53.20 33.15
CA GLN A 347 -39.27 -52.13 33.29
C GLN A 347 -38.41 -51.99 32.02
N TYR A 348 -38.00 -50.77 31.69
CA TYR A 348 -37.06 -50.44 30.64
C TYR A 348 -35.85 -49.69 31.21
N ASN A 349 -34.64 -50.23 31.02
CA ASN A 349 -33.38 -49.65 31.52
C ASN A 349 -32.20 -49.77 30.53
N THR A 350 -32.48 -49.77 29.22
CA THR A 350 -31.44 -49.96 28.19
C THR A 350 -30.78 -48.62 27.80
N PRO A 351 -29.44 -48.52 27.74
CA PRO A 351 -28.75 -47.29 27.33
C PRO A 351 -29.09 -46.85 25.91
N VAL A 352 -29.27 -45.54 25.71
CA VAL A 352 -29.53 -44.87 24.44
C VAL A 352 -28.33 -44.00 24.09
N THR A 353 -27.84 -44.10 22.86
CA THR A 353 -26.75 -43.25 22.35
C THR A 353 -27.24 -42.37 21.22
N PHE A 354 -26.97 -41.07 21.29
CA PHE A 354 -27.31 -40.08 20.26
C PHE A 354 -26.18 -39.05 20.09
N THR A 355 -26.21 -38.29 19.01
CA THR A 355 -25.23 -37.23 18.73
C THR A 355 -25.83 -35.88 19.09
N LEU A 356 -25.10 -35.04 19.83
CA LEU A 356 -25.55 -33.69 20.13
C LEU A 356 -25.69 -32.84 18.85
N PRO A 357 -26.80 -32.11 18.67
CA PRO A 357 -26.97 -31.20 17.54
C PRO A 357 -25.83 -30.18 17.44
N ALA A 358 -25.44 -29.79 16.22
CA ALA A 358 -24.43 -28.74 16.03
C ALA A 358 -24.91 -27.36 16.53
N GLY A 359 -26.23 -27.17 16.63
CA GLY A 359 -26.90 -25.96 17.09
C GLY A 359 -27.26 -25.92 18.57
N ILE A 360 -26.86 -26.92 19.36
CA ILE A 360 -27.17 -26.94 20.79
C ILE A 360 -26.49 -25.75 21.49
N SER A 361 -27.26 -25.00 22.27
CA SER A 361 -26.73 -23.85 23.02
C SER A 361 -25.76 -24.30 24.12
N GLY A 362 -24.68 -23.56 24.34
CA GLY A 362 -23.65 -23.82 25.35
C GLY A 362 -24.09 -23.54 26.79
N GLY A 363 -23.31 -24.02 27.76
CA GLY A 363 -23.57 -23.93 29.20
C GLY A 363 -24.10 -25.22 29.84
N ASP A 364 -24.42 -25.18 31.12
CA ASP A 364 -24.87 -26.36 31.89
C ASP A 364 -26.30 -26.78 31.52
N VAL A 365 -26.51 -28.09 31.32
CA VAL A 365 -27.83 -28.69 31.06
C VAL A 365 -28.11 -29.89 31.96
N TYR A 366 -29.37 -30.06 32.35
CA TYR A 366 -29.92 -31.30 32.89
C TYR A 366 -30.50 -32.15 31.77
N TRP A 367 -30.46 -33.48 31.94
CA TRP A 367 -31.14 -34.41 31.05
C TRP A 367 -32.51 -34.76 31.65
N ILE A 368 -33.59 -34.56 30.89
CA ILE A 368 -34.95 -34.88 31.31
C ILE A 368 -35.50 -36.03 30.46
N LEU A 369 -36.02 -37.06 31.11
CA LEU A 369 -36.76 -38.17 30.53
C LEU A 369 -38.26 -37.92 30.66
N LYS A 370 -39.01 -38.02 29.56
CA LYS A 370 -40.48 -38.08 29.56
C LYS A 370 -40.94 -39.35 28.87
N VAL A 371 -41.76 -40.15 29.55
CA VAL A 371 -42.44 -41.34 28.99
C VAL A 371 -43.83 -40.92 28.50
N ASP A 372 -44.26 -41.51 27.39
CA ASP A 372 -45.44 -41.12 26.61
C ASP A 372 -45.55 -39.58 26.36
N PRO A 373 -44.49 -38.93 25.83
CA PRO A 373 -44.53 -37.50 25.53
C PRO A 373 -45.54 -37.21 24.42
N GLU A 374 -46.39 -36.19 24.64
CA GLU A 374 -47.47 -35.78 23.74
C GLU A 374 -46.99 -35.71 22.27
N ILE A 375 -47.66 -36.46 21.39
CA ILE A 375 -47.20 -36.65 20.01
C ILE A 375 -47.46 -35.37 19.21
N LYS A 376 -46.42 -34.75 18.63
CA LYS A 376 -46.56 -33.72 17.56
C LYS A 376 -47.05 -34.31 16.21
N ASN A 377 -47.87 -35.35 16.21
CA ASN A 377 -48.41 -35.98 15.00
C ASN A 377 -49.91 -35.64 14.86
N PRO A 378 -50.32 -34.90 13.81
CA PRO A 378 -51.71 -34.47 13.63
C PRO A 378 -52.70 -35.62 13.29
N LEU A 379 -52.26 -36.88 13.24
CA LEU A 379 -53.11 -38.03 12.87
C LEU A 379 -53.51 -38.96 14.03
N ASN A 380 -53.02 -38.75 15.26
CA ASN A 380 -53.48 -39.49 16.45
C ASN A 380 -53.42 -38.58 17.71
N PRO A 381 -54.53 -37.94 18.10
CA PRO A 381 -54.50 -36.78 18.98
C PRO A 381 -54.63 -37.09 20.49
N ASN A 382 -54.38 -38.31 20.97
CA ASN A 382 -54.44 -38.58 22.41
C ASN A 382 -53.27 -39.45 22.89
N PRO A 383 -52.54 -39.05 23.96
CA PRO A 383 -51.68 -39.97 24.73
C PRO A 383 -52.52 -41.13 25.28
N THR A 384 -51.87 -42.25 25.61
CA THR A 384 -52.59 -43.34 26.29
C THR A 384 -53.12 -42.82 27.62
N VAL A 385 -54.43 -42.94 27.89
CA VAL A 385 -55.01 -42.45 29.15
C VAL A 385 -54.49 -43.31 30.29
N GLU A 386 -53.60 -42.76 31.12
CA GLU A 386 -52.99 -43.44 32.26
C GLU A 386 -53.81 -43.23 33.54
N ALA A 387 -53.60 -44.09 34.54
CA ALA A 387 -54.22 -43.92 35.86
C ALA A 387 -53.66 -42.68 36.61
N LEU A 388 -52.40 -42.29 36.35
CA LEU A 388 -51.71 -41.15 36.94
C LEU A 388 -50.78 -40.46 35.92
N GLU A 389 -51.10 -39.23 35.53
CA GLU A 389 -50.35 -38.50 34.48
C GLU A 389 -49.10 -37.75 34.97
N ASN A 390 -48.84 -37.75 36.29
CA ASN A 390 -47.85 -36.87 36.93
C ASN A 390 -46.55 -37.57 37.39
N ASN A 391 -46.39 -38.85 37.10
CA ASN A 391 -45.27 -39.70 37.55
C ASN A 391 -44.40 -40.24 36.39
N ASN A 392 -44.61 -39.76 35.16
CA ASN A 392 -43.92 -40.20 33.93
C ASN A 392 -42.74 -39.29 33.49
N VAL A 393 -42.19 -38.46 34.39
CA VAL A 393 -41.01 -37.59 34.16
C VAL A 393 -39.90 -37.87 35.17
N ALA A 394 -38.65 -37.95 34.71
CA ALA A 394 -37.45 -38.05 35.56
C ALA A 394 -36.33 -37.12 35.07
N VAL A 395 -35.49 -36.64 35.99
CA VAL A 395 -34.42 -35.66 35.69
C VAL A 395 -33.09 -36.17 36.23
N SER A 396 -32.00 -35.91 35.51
CA SER A 396 -30.65 -36.22 35.97
C SER A 396 -30.29 -35.44 37.24
N THR A 397 -29.47 -36.02 38.10
CA THR A 397 -29.05 -35.41 39.38
C THR A 397 -27.82 -34.49 39.25
N ALA A 398 -27.13 -34.50 38.11
CA ALA A 398 -26.02 -33.62 37.81
C ALA A 398 -26.12 -33.08 36.39
N THR A 399 -25.56 -31.88 36.17
CA THR A 399 -25.52 -31.23 34.87
C THR A 399 -24.36 -31.75 34.01
N THR A 400 -24.53 -31.63 32.70
CA THR A 400 -23.44 -31.71 31.70
C THR A 400 -23.15 -30.30 31.19
N HIS A 401 -21.89 -29.88 31.20
CA HIS A 401 -21.49 -28.61 30.59
C HIS A 401 -21.36 -28.76 29.07
N ILE A 402 -22.19 -28.03 28.32
CA ILE A 402 -22.10 -27.98 26.86
C ILE A 402 -21.09 -26.90 26.46
N THR A 403 -19.93 -27.30 25.94
CA THR A 403 -18.86 -26.38 25.54
C THR A 403 -19.23 -25.65 24.26
N GLN A 404 -18.97 -24.34 24.14
CA GLN A 404 -19.25 -23.54 22.94
C GLN A 404 -18.17 -22.48 22.68
N ALA A 405 -17.98 -22.10 21.42
CA ALA A 405 -17.04 -21.04 21.05
C ALA A 405 -17.64 -19.66 21.36
N ASP A 406 -16.79 -18.65 21.56
CA ASP A 406 -17.22 -17.26 21.74
C ASP A 406 -16.12 -16.35 21.17
N LEU A 407 -16.32 -15.83 19.96
CA LEU A 407 -15.34 -15.03 19.24
C LEU A 407 -15.55 -13.56 19.54
N GLN A 408 -14.58 -13.00 20.26
CA GLN A 408 -14.57 -11.59 20.60
C GLN A 408 -13.56 -10.82 19.73
N ALA A 409 -14.01 -9.72 19.13
CA ALA A 409 -13.13 -8.77 18.45
C ALA A 409 -12.64 -7.70 19.45
N ASN A 410 -11.43 -7.87 19.97
CA ASN A 410 -10.88 -7.01 21.02
C ASN A 410 -10.37 -5.66 20.51
N PHE A 411 -9.66 -5.70 19.38
CA PHE A 411 -8.96 -4.56 18.84
C PHE A 411 -8.98 -4.61 17.32
N ALA A 412 -9.17 -3.44 16.70
CA ALA A 412 -9.02 -3.28 15.26
C ALA A 412 -8.45 -1.88 14.99
N ASP A 413 -7.36 -1.81 14.23
CA ASP A 413 -6.81 -0.52 13.77
C ASP A 413 -6.31 -0.62 12.33
N LEU A 414 -6.34 0.51 11.64
CA LEU A 414 -5.76 0.69 10.33
C LEU A 414 -4.31 1.13 10.50
N VAL A 415 -3.38 0.44 9.85
CA VAL A 415 -1.95 0.70 9.95
C VAL A 415 -1.30 0.94 8.60
N ASP A 416 -0.20 1.69 8.61
CA ASP A 416 0.65 1.89 7.45
C ASP A 416 1.18 0.54 6.93
N PRO A 417 1.05 0.23 5.63
CA PRO A 417 1.52 -1.03 5.04
C PRO A 417 3.03 -1.26 5.19
N VAL A 418 3.82 -0.21 5.33
CA VAL A 418 5.30 -0.26 5.39
C VAL A 418 5.79 -0.08 6.82
N LEU A 419 5.29 0.94 7.53
CA LEU A 419 5.77 1.33 8.85
C LEU A 419 5.05 0.60 9.99
N GLY A 420 3.88 0.00 9.74
CA GLY A 420 3.09 -0.72 10.74
C GLY A 420 2.53 0.17 11.87
N GLN A 421 2.56 1.49 11.70
CA GLN A 421 2.04 2.46 12.67
C GLN A 421 0.57 2.78 12.38
N PRO A 422 -0.26 3.12 13.39
CA PRO A 422 -1.64 3.56 13.18
C PRO A 422 -1.73 4.75 12.22
N ILE A 423 -2.60 4.65 11.22
CA ILE A 423 -2.89 5.74 10.28
C ILE A 423 -4.37 6.09 10.32
N ARG A 424 -4.69 7.35 10.00
CA ARG A 424 -6.08 7.86 9.94
C ARG A 424 -6.43 8.41 8.57
N LYS A 425 -5.65 8.03 7.57
CA LYS A 425 -5.82 8.41 6.17
C LYS A 425 -5.56 7.18 5.31
N ALA A 426 -6.35 7.00 4.26
CA ALA A 426 -6.18 5.98 3.23
C ALA A 426 -6.73 6.52 1.91
N ASP A 427 -6.43 5.86 0.78
CA ASP A 427 -6.77 6.39 -0.53
C ASP A 427 -7.57 5.35 -1.35
N PHE A 428 -8.47 5.83 -2.22
CA PHE A 428 -9.28 4.93 -3.05
C PHE A 428 -8.41 4.09 -3.99
N GLY A 429 -8.75 2.81 -4.16
CA GLY A 429 -8.03 1.91 -5.05
C GLY A 429 -6.70 1.38 -4.48
N GLU A 430 -6.27 1.88 -3.31
CA GLU A 430 -5.01 1.49 -2.67
C GLU A 430 -5.21 0.41 -1.59
N PRO A 431 -4.19 -0.43 -1.32
CA PRO A 431 -4.22 -1.42 -0.24
C PRO A 431 -4.19 -0.76 1.14
N ALA A 432 -5.24 -0.96 1.92
CA ALA A 432 -5.39 -0.61 3.32
C ALA A 432 -5.16 -1.84 4.21
N ARG A 433 -4.22 -1.75 5.15
CA ARG A 433 -3.83 -2.86 6.03
C ARG A 433 -4.49 -2.72 7.41
N PHE A 434 -5.24 -3.74 7.82
CA PHE A 434 -5.98 -3.82 9.07
C PHE A 434 -5.36 -4.87 10.00
N LEU A 435 -5.05 -4.46 11.23
CA LEU A 435 -4.66 -5.37 12.30
C LEU A 435 -5.83 -5.60 13.24
N ILE A 436 -6.23 -6.86 13.38
CA ILE A 436 -7.42 -7.26 14.12
C ILE A 436 -7.02 -8.29 15.18
N GLU A 437 -7.22 -7.97 16.46
CA GLU A 437 -7.09 -8.95 17.53
C GLU A 437 -8.44 -9.65 17.73
N ALA A 438 -8.47 -10.93 17.38
CA ALA A 438 -9.56 -11.84 17.69
C ALA A 438 -9.18 -12.71 18.89
N GLU A 439 -10.14 -12.97 19.76
CA GLU A 439 -9.99 -13.84 20.92
C GLU A 439 -11.13 -14.83 20.97
N ASN A 440 -10.83 -16.12 21.12
CA ASN A 440 -11.85 -17.09 21.51
C ASN A 440 -11.93 -17.10 23.04
N VAL A 441 -12.95 -16.44 23.59
CA VAL A 441 -13.22 -16.39 25.04
C VAL A 441 -14.11 -17.56 25.51
N GLY A 442 -14.57 -18.39 24.58
CA GLY A 442 -15.32 -19.62 24.84
C GLY A 442 -14.44 -20.79 25.22
N ASP A 443 -15.06 -21.92 25.55
CA ASP A 443 -14.40 -23.14 26.02
C ASP A 443 -14.39 -24.28 24.98
N PHE A 444 -14.79 -23.97 23.75
CA PHE A 444 -14.73 -24.85 22.59
C PHE A 444 -13.88 -24.25 21.46
N ALA A 445 -13.28 -25.09 20.61
CA ALA A 445 -12.51 -24.61 19.46
C ALA A 445 -13.45 -23.93 18.47
N ALA A 446 -13.11 -22.72 18.02
CA ALA A 446 -13.83 -22.11 16.92
C ALA A 446 -13.30 -22.70 15.60
N PRO A 447 -14.16 -23.31 14.77
CA PRO A 447 -13.78 -23.80 13.44
C PRO A 447 -13.28 -22.68 12.52
N ALA A 448 -12.81 -23.05 11.33
CA ALA A 448 -12.47 -22.05 10.30
C ALA A 448 -13.72 -21.25 9.92
N SER A 449 -13.56 -19.93 9.74
CA SER A 449 -14.63 -19.03 9.29
C SER A 449 -14.05 -17.87 8.47
N HIS A 450 -14.73 -16.73 8.41
CA HIS A 450 -14.37 -15.55 7.65
C HIS A 450 -14.34 -14.31 8.54
N VAL A 451 -13.43 -13.40 8.21
CA VAL A 451 -13.36 -12.06 8.80
C VAL A 451 -13.69 -11.07 7.71
N SER A 452 -14.73 -10.26 7.92
CA SER A 452 -15.06 -9.16 7.02
C SER A 452 -14.51 -7.83 7.53
N VAL A 453 -14.14 -6.97 6.60
CA VAL A 453 -13.99 -5.53 6.81
C VAL A 453 -15.19 -4.84 6.16
N ILE A 454 -15.86 -3.97 6.91
CA ILE A 454 -17.11 -3.31 6.54
C ILE A 454 -16.87 -1.80 6.56
N LEU A 455 -17.32 -1.09 5.51
CA LEU A 455 -17.19 0.37 5.43
C LEU A 455 -18.53 1.03 5.76
N SER A 456 -18.50 2.05 6.61
CA SER A 456 -19.66 2.87 6.96
C SER A 456 -19.36 4.36 6.83
N THR A 457 -20.42 5.14 6.65
CA THR A 457 -20.38 6.62 6.64
C THR A 457 -20.54 7.23 8.03
N ASN A 458 -20.87 6.43 9.04
CA ASN A 458 -21.02 6.87 10.42
C ASN A 458 -20.48 5.81 11.40
N ASN A 459 -20.50 6.11 12.70
CA ASN A 459 -19.94 5.23 13.73
C ASN A 459 -20.93 4.16 14.25
N ILE A 460 -21.98 3.86 13.49
CA ILE A 460 -23.00 2.84 13.83
C ILE A 460 -23.00 1.79 12.72
N LEU A 461 -22.71 0.55 13.08
CA LEU A 461 -22.75 -0.58 12.15
C LEU A 461 -24.19 -0.95 11.80
N SER A 462 -24.50 -1.01 10.51
CA SER A 462 -25.75 -1.52 9.95
C SER A 462 -25.47 -2.47 8.79
N LEU A 463 -25.56 -3.78 9.02
CA LEU A 463 -25.31 -4.80 7.97
C LEU A 463 -26.30 -4.77 6.79
N GLN A 464 -27.36 -3.96 6.87
CA GLN A 464 -28.31 -3.72 5.79
C GLN A 464 -27.91 -2.54 4.88
N VAL A 465 -27.07 -1.63 5.38
CA VAL A 465 -26.72 -0.36 4.71
C VAL A 465 -25.21 -0.30 4.41
N ASP A 466 -24.39 -0.80 5.34
CA ASP A 466 -22.94 -0.76 5.27
C ASP A 466 -22.40 -2.00 4.54
N PRO A 467 -21.71 -1.83 3.40
CA PRO A 467 -21.19 -2.95 2.62
C PRO A 467 -19.92 -3.55 3.21
N ARG A 468 -19.78 -4.87 3.05
CA ARG A 468 -18.51 -5.58 3.23
C ARG A 468 -17.57 -5.19 2.08
N VAL A 469 -16.43 -4.59 2.40
CA VAL A 469 -15.38 -4.20 1.43
C VAL A 469 -14.30 -5.27 1.29
N ALA A 470 -14.19 -6.17 2.27
CA ALA A 470 -13.44 -7.41 2.15
C ALA A 470 -14.11 -8.51 2.97
N ASP A 471 -13.90 -9.74 2.53
CA ASP A 471 -14.25 -10.95 3.26
C ASP A 471 -13.12 -11.97 3.06
N VAL A 472 -12.47 -12.35 4.15
CA VAL A 472 -11.23 -13.13 4.12
C VAL A 472 -11.42 -14.42 4.92
N PRO A 473 -11.22 -15.61 4.30
CA PRO A 473 -11.26 -16.87 5.03
C PRO A 473 -10.09 -16.97 6.00
N VAL A 474 -10.38 -17.36 7.25
CA VAL A 474 -9.41 -17.56 8.32
C VAL A 474 -9.47 -18.99 8.85
N GLY A 475 -8.31 -19.49 9.29
CA GLY A 475 -8.21 -20.81 9.91
C GLY A 475 -8.92 -20.90 11.27
N PRO A 476 -9.03 -22.11 11.84
CA PRO A 476 -9.66 -22.31 13.16
C PRO A 476 -8.90 -21.57 14.27
N LEU A 477 -9.64 -21.03 15.23
CA LEU A 477 -9.09 -20.46 16.47
C LEU A 477 -9.15 -21.52 17.57
N GLY A 478 -7.99 -21.86 18.14
CA GLY A 478 -7.82 -23.00 19.05
C GLY A 478 -8.64 -22.95 20.35
N THR A 479 -8.61 -24.06 21.11
CA THR A 479 -9.40 -24.35 22.31
C THR A 479 -8.88 -23.74 23.62
N ALA A 480 -7.75 -23.03 23.62
CA ALA A 480 -7.19 -22.51 24.86
C ALA A 480 -7.97 -21.26 25.31
N PRO A 481 -8.39 -21.16 26.59
CA PRO A 481 -8.99 -19.93 27.11
C PRO A 481 -8.06 -18.73 26.87
N ASN A 482 -8.60 -17.63 26.34
CA ASN A 482 -7.85 -16.42 25.96
C ASN A 482 -6.89 -16.61 24.78
N ASN A 483 -7.18 -17.54 23.87
CA ASN A 483 -6.36 -17.70 22.67
C ASN A 483 -6.58 -16.51 21.73
N LYS A 484 -5.63 -15.58 21.77
CA LYS A 484 -5.61 -14.37 20.95
C LYS A 484 -4.86 -14.62 19.65
N THR A 485 -5.46 -14.19 18.56
CA THR A 485 -4.83 -14.20 17.23
C THR A 485 -4.93 -12.82 16.62
N ILE A 486 -3.83 -12.36 16.04
CA ILE A 486 -3.82 -11.14 15.25
C ILE A 486 -3.99 -11.53 13.79
N PHE A 487 -5.11 -11.14 13.19
CA PHE A 487 -5.31 -11.20 11.75
C PHE A 487 -4.74 -9.93 11.12
N ASP A 488 -3.90 -10.13 10.10
CA ASP A 488 -3.29 -9.08 9.30
C ASP A 488 -3.91 -9.11 7.91
N ILE A 489 -4.90 -8.24 7.69
CA ILE A 489 -5.74 -8.25 6.50
C ILE A 489 -5.44 -7.01 5.66
N THR A 490 -5.10 -7.21 4.39
CA THR A 490 -4.94 -6.11 3.43
C THR A 490 -6.13 -6.07 2.48
N VAL A 491 -6.76 -4.91 2.37
CA VAL A 491 -7.96 -4.68 1.56
C VAL A 491 -7.70 -3.54 0.59
N THR A 492 -7.87 -3.77 -0.71
CA THR A 492 -7.91 -2.66 -1.67
C THR A 492 -9.21 -1.87 -1.47
N LEU A 493 -9.10 -0.59 -1.11
CA LEU A 493 -10.29 0.23 -0.88
C LEU A 493 -11.07 0.42 -2.19
N PRO A 494 -12.38 0.12 -2.23
CA PRO A 494 -13.14 0.24 -3.46
C PRO A 494 -13.24 1.70 -3.88
N THR A 495 -13.26 1.94 -5.19
CA THR A 495 -13.60 3.26 -5.77
C THR A 495 -15.12 3.45 -5.90
N MET A 496 -15.87 2.35 -5.86
CA MET A 496 -17.32 2.29 -6.08
C MET A 496 -17.98 1.40 -5.00
N ILE A 497 -19.07 1.86 -4.43
CA ILE A 497 -19.94 1.07 -3.54
C ILE A 497 -21.37 1.11 -4.06
N ASN A 498 -22.01 -0.05 -4.22
CA ASN A 498 -23.38 -0.18 -4.73
C ASN A 498 -23.61 0.59 -6.05
N GLY A 499 -22.60 0.66 -6.91
CA GLY A 499 -22.67 1.39 -8.18
C GLY A 499 -22.59 2.92 -8.07
N GLN A 500 -22.22 3.47 -6.91
CA GLN A 500 -21.96 4.90 -6.69
C GLN A 500 -20.47 5.13 -6.37
N ALA A 501 -19.90 6.20 -6.91
CA ALA A 501 -18.52 6.58 -6.63
C ALA A 501 -18.40 7.10 -5.20
N LEU A 502 -17.46 6.54 -4.44
CA LEU A 502 -17.15 7.04 -3.12
C LEU A 502 -16.52 8.44 -3.22
N GLN A 503 -16.88 9.30 -2.28
CA GLN A 503 -16.39 10.68 -2.22
C GLN A 503 -15.31 10.80 -1.16
N THR A 504 -14.31 11.66 -1.39
CA THR A 504 -13.31 12.02 -0.38
C THR A 504 -13.99 12.52 0.89
N GLY A 505 -13.60 11.96 2.04
CA GLY A 505 -14.28 12.25 3.32
C GLY A 505 -13.89 11.30 4.44
N ASP A 506 -14.48 11.50 5.60
CA ASP A 506 -14.25 10.67 6.78
C ASP A 506 -15.21 9.48 6.79
N TYR A 507 -14.66 8.27 6.88
CA TYR A 507 -15.43 7.02 6.95
C TYR A 507 -15.04 6.23 8.19
N TYR A 508 -15.89 5.28 8.55
CA TYR A 508 -15.67 4.36 9.66
C TYR A 508 -15.54 2.95 9.13
N PHE A 509 -14.59 2.19 9.65
CA PHE A 509 -14.44 0.78 9.32
C PHE A 509 -14.87 -0.07 10.50
N PHE A 510 -15.59 -1.14 10.24
CA PHE A 510 -15.91 -2.17 11.22
C PHE A 510 -15.28 -3.48 10.77
N VAL A 511 -14.92 -4.31 11.73
CA VAL A 511 -14.52 -5.69 11.48
C VAL A 511 -15.53 -6.61 12.12
N GLN A 512 -15.83 -7.72 11.44
CA GLN A 512 -16.73 -8.75 11.93
C GLN A 512 -16.02 -10.10 11.80
N LEU A 513 -15.86 -10.78 12.93
CA LEU A 513 -15.48 -12.20 12.98
C LEU A 513 -16.73 -13.05 12.68
N ASP A 514 -16.50 -14.25 12.15
CA ASP A 514 -17.57 -15.15 11.70
C ASP A 514 -18.64 -14.45 10.84
N SER A 515 -18.22 -13.72 9.81
CA SER A 515 -19.10 -12.85 9.02
C SER A 515 -20.32 -13.52 8.38
N TYR A 516 -20.30 -14.85 8.23
CA TYR A 516 -21.40 -15.65 7.70
C TYR A 516 -22.23 -16.36 8.77
N ASN A 517 -21.94 -16.13 10.06
CA ASN A 517 -22.65 -16.72 11.18
C ASN A 517 -22.67 -18.26 11.12
N VAL A 518 -21.53 -18.86 10.75
CA VAL A 518 -21.41 -20.32 10.57
C VAL A 518 -20.96 -21.03 11.84
N ILE A 519 -20.43 -20.28 12.82
CA ILE A 519 -20.08 -20.76 14.15
C ILE A 519 -21.18 -20.31 15.09
N ASN A 520 -21.73 -21.22 15.88
CA ASN A 520 -22.66 -20.83 16.94
C ASN A 520 -21.86 -20.32 18.14
N GLU A 521 -22.08 -19.09 18.55
CA GLU A 521 -21.32 -18.43 19.62
C GLU A 521 -22.12 -18.29 20.92
N LEU A 522 -21.44 -18.23 22.07
CA LEU A 522 -22.10 -17.89 23.35
C LEU A 522 -22.66 -16.46 23.34
N ASN A 523 -21.99 -15.55 22.64
CA ASN A 523 -22.40 -14.16 22.51
C ASN A 523 -22.18 -13.62 21.09
N GLU A 524 -23.21 -13.70 20.25
CA GLU A 524 -23.18 -13.21 18.87
C GLU A 524 -22.99 -11.68 18.71
N GLN A 525 -22.86 -10.92 19.81
CA GLN A 525 -22.75 -9.46 19.77
C GLN A 525 -21.32 -8.93 19.95
N ASN A 526 -20.38 -9.75 20.44
CA ASN A 526 -19.00 -9.32 20.72
C ASN A 526 -18.01 -9.63 19.58
N ASN A 527 -18.48 -10.27 18.50
CA ASN A 527 -17.70 -10.62 17.31
C ASN A 527 -17.52 -9.44 16.33
N THR A 528 -18.04 -8.25 16.64
CA THR A 528 -17.85 -7.02 15.85
C THR A 528 -17.06 -5.94 16.58
N ARG A 529 -16.23 -5.19 15.85
CA ARG A 529 -15.44 -4.09 16.42
C ARG A 529 -15.28 -2.92 15.46
N LEU A 530 -15.45 -1.70 15.97
CA LEU A 530 -15.11 -0.47 15.25
C LEU A 530 -13.59 -0.27 15.22
N VAL A 531 -13.07 -0.01 14.02
CA VAL A 531 -11.69 0.44 13.81
C VAL A 531 -11.50 1.81 14.45
N ILE A 532 -10.38 2.03 15.12
CA ILE A 532 -10.18 3.21 15.97
C ILE A 532 -10.24 4.52 15.16
N GLY A 533 -11.31 5.28 15.38
CA GLY A 533 -11.51 6.62 14.83
C GLY A 533 -11.96 6.64 13.36
N PRO A 534 -12.44 7.79 12.86
CA PRO A 534 -12.69 7.93 11.45
C PRO A 534 -11.38 7.87 10.66
N VAL A 535 -11.41 7.20 9.52
CA VAL A 535 -10.34 7.18 8.53
C VAL A 535 -10.75 8.12 7.41
N ARG A 536 -9.93 9.12 7.13
CA ARG A 536 -10.17 10.01 6.00
C ARG A 536 -9.74 9.33 4.71
N ILE A 537 -10.69 8.98 3.86
CA ILE A 537 -10.42 8.44 2.53
C ILE A 537 -10.25 9.60 1.55
N ARG A 538 -9.17 9.58 0.75
CA ARG A 538 -8.85 10.60 -0.24
C ARG A 538 -8.76 10.02 -1.64
N THR A 539 -8.74 10.91 -2.63
CA THR A 539 -8.23 10.63 -3.96
C THR A 539 -6.72 10.40 -3.88
N PRO A 540 -6.18 9.32 -4.47
CA PRO A 540 -4.74 9.19 -4.69
C PRO A 540 -4.26 10.39 -5.51
N GLU A 541 -3.26 11.11 -5.00
CA GLU A 541 -2.64 12.25 -5.65
C GLU A 541 -1.13 12.19 -5.45
N ALA A 542 -0.39 12.67 -6.44
CA ALA A 542 1.06 12.83 -6.35
C ALA A 542 1.42 14.02 -5.44
N ASP A 543 2.66 14.06 -4.94
CA ASP A 543 3.18 15.20 -4.17
C ASP A 543 4.69 15.28 -4.43
N TYR A 544 5.06 15.95 -5.50
CA TYR A 544 6.43 16.15 -5.93
C TYR A 544 7.11 17.24 -5.09
N ALA A 545 7.83 16.80 -4.07
CA ALA A 545 8.59 17.68 -3.22
C ALA A 545 10.05 17.81 -3.64
N ALA A 546 10.55 19.04 -3.64
CA ALA A 546 11.98 19.29 -3.72
C ALA A 546 12.60 19.23 -2.32
N ILE A 547 13.50 18.27 -2.10
CA ILE A 547 14.04 17.96 -0.77
C ILE A 547 15.34 18.70 -0.49
N LYS A 548 16.25 18.76 -1.48
CA LYS A 548 17.59 19.32 -1.28
C LYS A 548 18.19 19.79 -2.59
N VAL A 549 18.86 20.93 -2.56
CA VAL A 549 19.72 21.44 -3.64
C VAL A 549 21.06 21.87 -3.04
N GLN A 550 22.17 21.50 -3.68
CA GLN A 550 23.53 21.94 -3.30
C GLN A 550 24.31 22.34 -4.53
N ALA A 551 25.05 23.44 -4.41
CA ALA A 551 25.92 24.00 -5.44
C ALA A 551 27.28 24.39 -4.83
N PRO A 552 28.34 24.52 -5.65
CA PRO A 552 29.62 25.07 -5.23
C PRO A 552 29.48 26.50 -4.68
N PRO A 553 30.36 26.94 -3.77
CA PRO A 553 30.25 28.25 -3.13
C PRO A 553 30.54 29.44 -4.07
N GLN A 554 31.17 29.19 -5.22
CA GLN A 554 31.52 30.23 -6.21
C GLN A 554 31.24 29.77 -7.63
N ALA A 555 30.88 30.73 -8.48
CA ALA A 555 30.70 30.56 -9.92
C ALA A 555 30.97 31.89 -10.65
N ALA A 556 31.02 31.87 -11.97
CA ALA A 556 30.96 33.05 -12.83
C ALA A 556 29.72 33.00 -13.74
N GLY A 557 29.26 34.16 -14.21
CA GLY A 557 28.26 34.22 -15.27
C GLY A 557 28.71 33.36 -16.47
N GLY A 558 27.81 32.59 -17.08
CA GLY A 558 28.16 31.73 -18.23
C GLY A 558 28.99 30.49 -17.91
N GLU A 559 29.44 30.30 -16.66
CA GLU A 559 30.17 29.10 -16.21
C GLU A 559 29.20 27.92 -16.06
N THR A 560 29.69 26.71 -16.38
CA THR A 560 29.01 25.45 -16.09
C THR A 560 29.52 24.89 -14.77
N ILE A 561 28.61 24.72 -13.81
CA ILE A 561 28.88 24.17 -12.49
C ILE A 561 28.18 22.81 -12.30
N THR A 562 28.64 22.06 -11.31
CA THR A 562 27.99 20.84 -10.86
C THR A 562 26.91 21.17 -9.82
N LEU A 563 25.69 20.66 -9.98
CA LEU A 563 24.56 20.87 -9.08
C LEU A 563 24.04 19.52 -8.59
N SER A 564 23.99 19.29 -7.28
CA SER A 564 23.33 18.09 -6.74
C SER A 564 21.93 18.43 -6.26
N ARG A 565 20.94 17.65 -6.67
CA ARG A 565 19.54 17.84 -6.25
C ARG A 565 18.92 16.55 -5.75
N THR A 566 17.86 16.65 -4.96
CA THR A 566 17.05 15.51 -4.51
C THR A 566 15.58 15.89 -4.54
N PHE A 567 14.81 15.11 -5.29
CA PHE A 567 13.35 15.20 -5.37
C PHE A 567 12.73 13.93 -4.80
N ALA A 568 11.49 14.03 -4.32
CA ALA A 568 10.73 12.90 -3.81
C ALA A 568 9.26 13.05 -4.21
N ASN A 569 8.58 11.94 -4.47
CA ASN A 569 7.12 11.91 -4.47
C ASN A 569 6.66 11.47 -3.07
N LEU A 570 6.21 12.43 -2.27
CA LEU A 570 5.67 12.24 -0.91
C LEU A 570 4.19 11.84 -0.92
N GLY A 571 3.61 11.75 -2.12
CA GLY A 571 2.20 11.52 -2.35
C GLY A 571 1.81 10.07 -2.16
N THR A 572 0.56 9.79 -2.46
CA THR A 572 0.00 8.44 -2.31
C THR A 572 -0.35 7.77 -3.62
N ASP A 573 -0.11 8.44 -4.75
CA ASP A 573 -0.15 7.88 -6.09
C ASP A 573 1.24 7.94 -6.76
N ASP A 574 1.41 7.14 -7.81
CA ASP A 574 2.54 7.28 -8.71
C ASP A 574 2.47 8.62 -9.43
N GLY A 575 3.58 9.36 -9.42
CA GLY A 575 3.64 10.67 -10.05
C GLY A 575 3.58 10.52 -11.57
N PRO A 576 2.69 11.27 -12.27
CA PRO A 576 2.73 11.34 -13.73
C PRO A 576 4.05 11.99 -14.17
N ALA A 577 4.43 11.77 -15.43
CA ALA A 577 5.64 12.40 -15.97
C ALA A 577 5.48 13.94 -15.97
N THR A 578 6.46 14.61 -15.39
CA THR A 578 6.57 16.07 -15.33
C THR A 578 8.00 16.50 -15.70
N THR A 579 8.33 17.77 -15.58
CA THR A 579 9.68 18.32 -15.75
C THR A 579 10.12 19.07 -14.51
N TYR A 580 11.41 19.39 -14.45
CA TYR A 580 11.94 20.34 -13.47
C TYR A 580 12.86 21.37 -14.13
N ARG A 581 12.93 22.55 -13.50
CA ARG A 581 13.78 23.68 -13.92
C ARG A 581 14.60 24.18 -12.73
N CYS A 582 15.80 24.70 -12.99
CA CYS A 582 16.66 25.27 -11.95
C CYS A 582 16.97 26.74 -12.24
N PHE A 583 17.12 27.54 -11.18
CA PHE A 583 17.25 28.98 -11.23
C PHE A 583 18.28 29.48 -10.22
N ALA A 584 18.84 30.67 -10.51
CA ALA A 584 19.62 31.47 -9.58
C ALA A 584 18.79 32.69 -9.14
N SER A 585 18.51 32.80 -7.85
CA SER A 585 17.70 33.86 -7.24
C SER A 585 18.52 34.71 -6.29
N VAL A 586 18.17 35.99 -6.16
CA VAL A 586 18.80 36.91 -5.19
C VAL A 586 18.26 36.72 -3.76
N ASN A 587 17.23 35.88 -3.59
CA ASN A 587 16.63 35.54 -2.31
C ASN A 587 16.36 34.03 -2.24
N ASN A 588 15.87 33.54 -1.10
CA ASN A 588 15.65 32.11 -0.86
C ASN A 588 14.31 31.59 -1.42
N ILE A 589 13.63 32.36 -2.27
CA ILE A 589 12.39 31.98 -2.93
C ILE A 589 12.70 31.88 -4.43
N ILE A 590 12.38 30.73 -5.02
CA ILE A 590 12.56 30.50 -6.46
C ILE A 590 11.25 30.77 -7.18
N THR A 591 11.32 31.53 -8.26
CA THR A 591 10.22 31.93 -9.11
C THR A 591 10.62 31.85 -10.59
N GLN A 592 9.64 31.82 -11.50
CA GLN A 592 9.92 31.86 -12.94
C GLN A 592 10.56 33.19 -13.41
N GLN A 593 10.64 34.21 -12.55
CA GLN A 593 11.28 35.50 -12.86
C GLN A 593 12.78 35.53 -12.52
N ASP A 594 13.27 34.51 -11.81
CA ASP A 594 14.68 34.37 -11.47
C ASP A 594 15.52 33.95 -12.68
N TYR A 595 16.84 34.01 -12.54
CA TYR A 595 17.75 33.73 -13.66
C TYR A 595 17.77 32.22 -13.96
N PRO A 596 17.28 31.76 -15.12
CA PRO A 596 17.20 30.33 -15.42
C PRO A 596 18.58 29.75 -15.65
N LEU A 597 18.85 28.58 -15.07
CA LEU A 597 20.05 27.80 -15.36
C LEU A 597 19.78 26.86 -16.54
N THR A 598 20.78 26.62 -17.37
CA THR A 598 20.69 25.73 -18.53
C THR A 598 21.38 24.40 -18.24
N PHE A 599 20.71 23.27 -18.42
CA PHE A 599 21.36 21.96 -18.27
C PHE A 599 22.32 21.71 -19.43
N VAL A 600 23.45 21.05 -19.16
CA VAL A 600 24.50 20.75 -20.12
C VAL A 600 24.82 19.26 -20.07
N ALA A 601 24.56 18.52 -21.14
CA ALA A 601 24.91 17.12 -21.24
C ALA A 601 26.42 16.91 -21.49
N GLU A 602 26.92 15.68 -21.30
CA GLU A 602 28.33 15.33 -21.55
C GLU A 602 28.76 15.58 -23.00
N ASP A 603 27.84 15.49 -23.97
CA ASP A 603 28.09 15.75 -25.39
C ASP A 603 28.02 17.24 -25.77
N GLY A 604 27.76 18.12 -24.78
CA GLY A 604 27.65 19.57 -24.95
C GLY A 604 26.27 20.06 -25.41
N THR A 605 25.27 19.18 -25.55
CA THR A 605 23.88 19.60 -25.80
C THR A 605 23.29 20.29 -24.57
N THR A 606 22.32 21.18 -24.79
CA THR A 606 21.74 22.02 -23.73
C THR A 606 20.21 21.96 -23.73
N SER A 607 19.61 21.90 -22.55
CA SER A 607 18.15 21.94 -22.33
C SER A 607 17.79 23.00 -21.27
N SER A 608 16.55 23.49 -21.31
CA SER A 608 16.00 24.41 -20.30
C SER A 608 15.27 23.69 -19.17
N GLU A 609 14.94 22.42 -19.36
CA GLU A 609 14.19 21.58 -18.42
C GLU A 609 14.53 20.11 -18.67
N GLU A 610 14.41 19.30 -17.63
CA GLU A 610 14.68 17.86 -17.67
C GLU A 610 13.44 17.07 -17.20
N PRO A 611 13.18 15.88 -17.78
CA PRO A 611 12.02 15.07 -17.41
C PRO A 611 12.21 14.41 -16.05
N LEU A 612 11.09 14.22 -15.33
CA LEU A 612 11.04 13.50 -14.06
C LEU A 612 9.74 12.68 -13.98
N GLN A 613 9.87 11.45 -13.49
CA GLN A 613 8.73 10.65 -13.09
C GLN A 613 9.11 9.83 -11.87
N LEU A 614 8.35 9.95 -10.78
CA LEU A 614 8.62 9.22 -9.54
C LEU A 614 7.40 8.41 -9.11
N ALA A 615 7.61 7.11 -8.92
CA ALA A 615 6.65 6.26 -8.24
C ALA A 615 6.38 6.77 -6.82
N ARG A 616 5.27 6.35 -6.23
CA ARG A 616 4.90 6.67 -4.85
C ARG A 616 6.06 6.38 -3.87
N GLY A 617 6.42 7.36 -3.04
CA GLY A 617 7.53 7.26 -2.10
C GLY A 617 8.92 7.23 -2.75
N GLY A 618 8.99 7.32 -4.07
CA GLY A 618 10.23 7.33 -4.85
C GLY A 618 11.05 8.58 -4.59
N ARG A 619 12.38 8.43 -4.67
CA ARG A 619 13.34 9.53 -4.59
C ARG A 619 14.29 9.49 -5.78
N ASP A 620 14.63 10.67 -6.27
CA ASP A 620 15.66 10.83 -7.30
C ASP A 620 16.71 11.84 -6.86
N SER A 621 17.93 11.34 -6.68
CA SER A 621 19.11 12.10 -6.24
C SER A 621 20.17 12.03 -7.31
N THR A 622 20.37 13.15 -8.02
CA THR A 622 21.24 13.22 -9.19
C THR A 622 22.14 14.43 -9.11
N VAL A 623 23.28 14.31 -9.79
CA VAL A 623 24.26 15.35 -9.99
C VAL A 623 24.19 15.79 -11.45
N GLU A 624 23.90 17.06 -11.67
CA GLU A 624 23.70 17.68 -12.98
C GLU A 624 24.83 18.66 -13.29
N LEU A 625 25.07 18.91 -14.58
CA LEU A 625 25.88 20.04 -15.03
C LEU A 625 24.93 21.16 -15.48
N VAL A 626 25.03 22.33 -14.85
CA VAL A 626 24.16 23.48 -15.13
C VAL A 626 24.99 24.72 -15.41
N ARG A 627 24.59 25.53 -16.39
CA ARG A 627 25.25 26.76 -16.81
C ARG A 627 24.48 27.99 -16.33
N PHE A 628 25.17 28.95 -15.72
CA PHE A 628 24.62 30.27 -15.42
C PHE A 628 24.36 31.07 -16.69
N PRO A 629 23.32 31.92 -16.76
CA PRO A 629 23.21 32.92 -17.82
C PRO A 629 24.48 33.76 -17.87
N GLY A 630 25.04 33.98 -19.05
CA GLY A 630 26.24 34.80 -19.18
C GLY A 630 26.03 36.20 -18.60
N ASN A 631 24.86 36.79 -18.83
CA ASN A 631 24.50 38.16 -18.45
C ASN A 631 23.97 38.30 -17.02
N ILE A 632 24.10 37.26 -16.19
CA ILE A 632 23.74 37.37 -14.78
C ILE A 632 24.62 38.43 -14.11
N PRO A 633 24.04 39.39 -13.36
CA PRO A 633 24.82 40.36 -12.61
C PRO A 633 25.74 39.68 -11.58
N THR A 634 26.84 40.35 -11.22
CA THR A 634 27.70 39.87 -10.13
C THR A 634 26.98 40.02 -8.79
N GLY A 635 27.03 38.99 -7.95
CA GLY A 635 26.31 39.02 -6.68
C GLY A 635 26.31 37.68 -5.96
N GLN A 636 25.53 37.63 -4.88
CA GLN A 636 25.27 36.39 -4.15
C GLN A 636 23.92 35.85 -4.57
N TYR A 637 23.88 34.59 -4.98
CA TYR A 637 22.66 33.94 -5.48
C TYR A 637 22.39 32.65 -4.74
N TYR A 638 21.14 32.45 -4.37
CA TYR A 638 20.61 31.17 -3.99
C TYR A 638 20.34 30.33 -5.25
N ILE A 639 20.76 29.07 -5.26
CA ILE A 639 20.49 28.16 -6.38
C ILE A 639 19.38 27.21 -5.98
N GLY A 640 18.34 27.13 -6.78
CA GLY A 640 17.23 26.24 -6.47
C GLY A 640 16.61 25.62 -7.71
N CYS A 641 15.85 24.56 -7.49
CA CYS A 641 15.13 23.86 -8.53
C CYS A 641 13.67 23.72 -8.13
N VAL A 642 12.81 23.76 -9.13
CA VAL A 642 11.36 23.61 -9.01
C VAL A 642 10.95 22.41 -9.85
N VAL A 643 10.31 21.43 -9.22
CA VAL A 643 9.63 20.32 -9.90
C VAL A 643 8.20 20.74 -10.25
N ASP A 644 7.69 20.26 -11.39
CA ASP A 644 6.43 20.73 -11.99
C ASP A 644 6.29 22.26 -12.01
N PRO A 645 7.26 22.99 -12.60
CA PRO A 645 7.29 24.45 -12.53
C PRO A 645 6.11 25.15 -13.21
N ASP A 646 5.34 24.43 -14.02
CA ASP A 646 4.16 24.92 -14.73
C ASP A 646 2.83 24.53 -14.03
N GLY A 647 2.88 23.80 -12.91
CA GLY A 647 1.70 23.39 -12.12
C GLY A 647 0.74 22.52 -12.93
N THR A 648 1.28 21.59 -13.72
CA THR A 648 0.51 20.75 -14.65
C THR A 648 0.05 19.45 -14.00
N VAL A 649 0.72 19.01 -12.94
CA VAL A 649 0.36 17.88 -12.10
C VAL A 649 -0.45 18.44 -10.94
N ALA A 650 -1.61 17.84 -10.65
CA ALA A 650 -2.34 18.18 -9.44
C ALA A 650 -1.70 17.48 -8.25
N GLU A 651 -1.26 18.25 -7.25
CA GLU A 651 -0.48 17.73 -6.13
C GLU A 651 -1.15 17.94 -4.77
N LEU A 652 -0.80 17.10 -3.78
CA LEU A 652 -1.31 17.24 -2.41
C LEU A 652 -0.82 18.53 -1.73
N GLU A 653 0.40 18.98 -2.03
CA GLU A 653 1.04 20.15 -1.41
C GLU A 653 1.90 20.91 -2.45
N GLU A 654 1.23 21.74 -3.27
CA GLU A 654 1.85 22.61 -4.29
C GLU A 654 2.95 23.57 -3.79
N SER A 655 3.10 23.71 -2.46
CA SER A 655 4.03 24.65 -1.85
C SER A 655 5.44 24.08 -1.64
N ASN A 656 5.63 22.76 -1.77
CA ASN A 656 6.88 22.07 -1.47
C ASN A 656 7.73 21.73 -2.73
N ASN A 657 7.28 22.16 -3.91
CA ASN A 657 7.89 21.86 -5.21
C ASN A 657 9.26 22.53 -5.43
N ALA A 658 9.64 23.49 -4.57
CA ALA A 658 10.87 24.25 -4.72
C ALA A 658 11.83 24.03 -3.54
N ALA A 659 13.09 23.75 -3.85
CA ALA A 659 14.16 23.73 -2.86
C ALA A 659 15.34 24.58 -3.34
N VAL A 660 16.08 25.09 -2.37
CA VAL A 660 17.16 26.04 -2.59
C VAL A 660 18.38 25.68 -1.74
N THR A 661 19.57 26.13 -2.14
CA THR A 661 20.80 25.98 -1.36
C THR A 661 20.68 26.63 0.02
N SER A 662 21.33 26.04 1.03
CA SER A 662 21.40 26.61 2.38
C SER A 662 22.20 27.91 2.44
N ASP A 663 23.21 28.02 1.58
CA ASP A 663 24.11 29.17 1.46
C ASP A 663 24.06 29.74 0.04
N THR A 664 24.45 31.00 -0.10
CA THR A 664 24.54 31.66 -1.41
C THR A 664 25.81 31.27 -2.16
N VAL A 665 25.70 31.16 -3.48
CA VAL A 665 26.80 31.06 -4.43
C VAL A 665 27.24 32.45 -4.85
N SER A 666 28.54 32.74 -4.68
CA SER A 666 29.14 34.00 -5.15
C SER A 666 29.35 33.94 -6.66
N VAL A 667 28.53 34.67 -7.40
CA VAL A 667 28.63 34.78 -8.86
C VAL A 667 29.46 36.01 -9.23
N SER A 668 30.61 35.75 -9.83
CA SER A 668 31.53 36.76 -10.35
C SER A 668 31.25 37.10 -11.82
N ALA A 669 31.76 38.24 -12.30
CA ALA A 669 31.63 38.61 -13.71
C ALA A 669 32.48 37.64 -14.55
N GLN A 670 31.89 37.09 -15.61
CA GLN A 670 32.68 36.34 -16.58
C GLN A 670 33.65 37.31 -17.27
N SER A 671 34.96 37.15 -17.03
CA SER A 671 35.95 37.86 -17.84
C SER A 671 36.20 37.01 -19.10
N PHE A 672 35.30 37.09 -20.07
CA PHE A 672 35.64 36.69 -21.43
C PHE A 672 36.80 37.57 -21.90
N GLN A 673 37.93 36.96 -22.23
CA GLN A 673 39.18 37.67 -22.51
C GLN A 673 39.86 37.06 -23.72
N ILE A 674 40.46 37.91 -24.57
CA ILE A 674 41.43 37.48 -25.58
C ILE A 674 42.79 37.35 -24.88
N VAL A 675 43.37 36.16 -24.86
CA VAL A 675 44.65 35.86 -24.17
C VAL A 675 45.86 36.00 -25.06
N THR A 676 45.68 36.14 -26.37
CA THR A 676 46.77 36.47 -27.29
C THR A 676 47.42 37.79 -26.88
N ALA A 677 48.65 37.71 -26.37
CA ALA A 677 49.41 38.87 -25.89
C ALA A 677 50.30 39.48 -26.98
N GLN A 678 50.89 38.66 -27.85
CA GLN A 678 51.82 39.09 -28.90
C GLN A 678 51.63 38.24 -30.16
N LEU A 679 51.96 38.83 -31.31
CA LEU A 679 51.96 38.17 -32.62
C LEU A 679 53.41 37.86 -33.03
N PRO A 680 53.68 36.72 -33.69
CA PRO A 680 54.96 36.50 -34.35
C PRO A 680 55.27 37.56 -35.40
N ASP A 681 56.56 37.87 -35.57
CA ASP A 681 57.01 38.76 -36.65
C ASP A 681 56.63 38.15 -38.02
N ALA A 682 56.04 38.97 -38.89
CA ALA A 682 55.77 38.59 -40.28
C ALA A 682 56.89 39.11 -41.20
N ILE A 683 57.09 38.49 -42.36
CA ILE A 683 58.09 38.92 -43.34
C ILE A 683 57.37 39.54 -44.55
N LEU A 684 57.85 40.70 -45.03
CA LEU A 684 57.28 41.39 -46.18
C LEU A 684 57.20 40.45 -47.41
N GLY A 685 56.01 40.32 -47.99
CA GLY A 685 55.79 39.51 -49.19
C GLY A 685 55.69 38.00 -48.97
N MET A 686 55.79 37.51 -47.73
CA MET A 686 55.65 36.08 -47.39
C MET A 686 54.27 35.78 -46.78
N PRO A 687 53.72 34.56 -46.99
CA PRO A 687 52.46 34.16 -46.35
C PRO A 687 52.62 34.09 -44.83
N TYR A 688 51.61 34.59 -44.14
CA TYR A 688 51.48 34.66 -42.69
C TYR A 688 50.15 34.03 -42.26
N ALA A 689 50.14 33.26 -41.17
CA ALA A 689 48.93 32.72 -40.57
C ALA A 689 49.14 32.52 -39.06
N PHE A 690 48.21 33.01 -38.25
CA PHE A 690 48.26 32.91 -36.79
C PHE A 690 46.85 32.81 -36.20
N LYS A 691 46.62 31.89 -35.27
CA LYS A 691 45.32 31.68 -34.61
C LYS A 691 45.23 32.47 -33.30
N LEU A 692 44.23 33.33 -33.17
CA LEU A 692 43.95 34.06 -31.93
C LEU A 692 43.23 33.15 -30.92
N ALA A 693 43.45 33.42 -29.62
CA ALA A 693 42.93 32.60 -28.52
C ALA A 693 42.20 33.45 -27.47
N THR A 694 41.20 32.84 -26.84
CA THR A 694 40.40 33.43 -25.75
C THR A 694 40.31 32.47 -24.57
N VAL A 695 39.98 32.99 -23.39
CA VAL A 695 39.52 32.20 -22.24
C VAL A 695 38.12 32.63 -21.82
N ASN A 696 37.40 31.73 -21.15
CA ASN A 696 36.09 31.96 -20.57
C ASN A 696 35.03 32.42 -21.59
N ALA A 697 35.00 31.82 -22.78
CA ALA A 697 33.97 32.06 -23.78
C ALA A 697 32.66 31.31 -23.40
N PRO A 698 31.50 31.97 -23.26
CA PRO A 698 30.24 31.33 -22.88
C PRO A 698 29.51 30.60 -24.03
N GLY A 699 30.15 30.41 -25.19
CA GLY A 699 29.58 29.74 -26.37
C GLY A 699 30.48 29.85 -27.60
N PRO A 700 29.97 29.55 -28.81
CA PRO A 700 30.71 29.71 -30.06
C PRO A 700 31.27 31.12 -30.23
N ILE A 701 32.51 31.23 -30.71
CA ILE A 701 33.22 32.51 -30.82
C ILE A 701 33.15 33.01 -32.25
N VAL A 702 32.77 34.27 -32.44
CA VAL A 702 32.84 34.98 -33.72
C VAL A 702 33.87 36.09 -33.61
N TRP A 703 34.88 36.06 -34.49
CA TRP A 703 35.97 37.02 -34.53
C TRP A 703 35.76 38.12 -35.57
N SER A 704 36.19 39.34 -35.25
CA SER A 704 36.20 40.47 -36.17
C SER A 704 37.33 41.47 -35.88
N ILE A 705 37.61 42.34 -36.86
CA ILE A 705 38.44 43.53 -36.70
C ILE A 705 37.51 44.73 -36.91
N PRO A 706 37.09 45.45 -35.85
CA PRO A 706 36.18 46.60 -35.99
C PRO A 706 36.80 47.83 -36.71
N GLY A 707 38.02 47.71 -37.23
CA GLY A 707 38.74 48.77 -37.95
C GLY A 707 39.65 48.21 -39.04
N ASN A 708 40.79 48.87 -39.32
CA ASN A 708 41.71 48.43 -40.36
C ASN A 708 42.60 47.29 -39.86
N ALA A 709 42.67 46.22 -40.64
CA ALA A 709 43.69 45.18 -40.49
C ALA A 709 45.05 45.67 -41.03
N PRO A 710 46.18 45.04 -40.65
CA PRO A 710 47.46 45.28 -41.30
C PRO A 710 47.37 45.04 -42.82
N GLU A 711 48.02 45.87 -43.63
CA GLU A 711 47.94 45.74 -45.10
C GLU A 711 48.39 44.35 -45.58
N GLY A 712 47.53 43.69 -46.35
CA GLY A 712 47.76 42.35 -46.87
C GLY A 712 47.40 41.22 -45.89
N VAL A 713 46.89 41.52 -44.70
CA VAL A 713 46.46 40.54 -43.67
C VAL A 713 44.97 40.71 -43.36
N SER A 714 44.26 39.60 -43.15
CA SER A 714 42.83 39.57 -42.79
C SER A 714 42.58 38.58 -41.64
N LEU A 715 41.46 38.75 -40.92
CA LEU A 715 41.02 37.84 -39.85
C LEU A 715 39.78 37.09 -40.31
N SER A 716 39.82 35.76 -40.29
CA SER A 716 38.64 34.91 -40.52
C SER A 716 37.78 34.77 -39.26
N THR A 717 36.52 34.36 -39.45
CA THR A 717 35.52 34.25 -38.37
C THR A 717 35.87 33.21 -37.30
N ASP A 718 36.73 32.25 -37.63
CA ASP A 718 37.25 31.25 -36.71
C ASP A 718 38.39 31.79 -35.83
N GLY A 719 38.91 33.00 -36.09
CA GLY A 719 39.99 33.63 -35.35
C GLY A 719 41.38 33.48 -35.97
N THR A 720 41.48 33.04 -37.23
CA THR A 720 42.77 32.92 -37.93
C THR A 720 43.12 34.23 -38.65
N LEU A 721 44.19 34.89 -38.21
CA LEU A 721 44.79 36.07 -38.85
C LEU A 721 45.76 35.61 -39.94
N SER A 722 45.49 35.87 -41.21
CA SER A 722 46.29 35.34 -42.33
C SER A 722 46.39 36.30 -43.53
N GLY A 723 47.39 36.09 -44.38
CA GLY A 723 47.60 36.87 -45.61
C GLY A 723 49.08 37.06 -45.97
N THR A 724 49.37 38.01 -46.85
CA THR A 724 50.74 38.34 -47.30
C THR A 724 50.99 39.83 -47.04
N PRO A 725 51.75 40.21 -46.01
CA PRO A 725 51.97 41.61 -45.65
C PRO A 725 52.65 42.42 -46.76
N THR A 726 52.16 43.63 -47.02
CA THR A 726 52.66 44.52 -48.09
C THR A 726 53.37 45.78 -47.60
N ALA A 727 53.36 46.05 -46.29
CA ALA A 727 54.00 47.22 -45.68
C ALA A 727 54.95 46.81 -44.55
N LEU A 728 56.06 47.52 -44.41
CA LEU A 728 57.05 47.31 -43.36
C LEU A 728 56.71 48.09 -42.08
N GLY A 729 57.22 47.59 -40.95
CA GLY A 729 57.15 48.30 -39.68
C GLY A 729 56.17 47.70 -38.70
N LEU A 730 55.74 48.50 -37.72
CA LEU A 730 54.82 48.11 -36.67
C LEU A 730 53.42 48.65 -36.99
N THR A 731 52.43 47.76 -37.02
CA THR A 731 51.02 48.11 -37.20
C THR A 731 50.24 47.69 -35.97
N THR A 732 49.58 48.65 -35.32
CA THR A 732 48.67 48.40 -34.18
C THR A 732 47.24 48.27 -34.68
N PHE A 733 46.51 47.24 -34.26
CA PHE A 733 45.10 47.04 -34.61
C PHE A 733 44.34 46.39 -33.45
N THR A 734 43.01 46.54 -33.44
CA THR A 734 42.15 45.95 -32.40
C THR A 734 41.42 44.75 -32.97
N VAL A 735 41.45 43.64 -32.24
CA VAL A 735 40.64 42.45 -32.52
C VAL A 735 39.50 42.37 -31.52
N GLU A 736 38.36 41.86 -31.99
CA GLU A 736 37.16 41.65 -31.21
C GLU A 736 36.72 40.19 -31.34
N ALA A 737 36.43 39.56 -30.22
CA ALA A 737 35.80 38.25 -30.15
C ALA A 737 34.42 38.42 -29.49
N THR A 738 33.40 37.79 -30.04
CA THR A 738 32.04 37.77 -29.47
C THR A 738 31.61 36.34 -29.20
N SER A 739 31.01 36.09 -28.04
CA SER A 739 30.55 34.76 -27.64
C SER A 739 29.41 34.89 -26.63
N GLY A 740 28.26 34.27 -26.90
CA GLY A 740 27.11 34.27 -25.98
C GLY A 740 26.60 35.65 -25.54
N GLY A 741 26.77 36.69 -26.38
CA GLY A 741 26.42 38.08 -26.05
C GLY A 741 27.52 38.87 -25.32
N PHE A 742 28.67 38.25 -25.04
CA PHE A 742 29.85 38.88 -24.45
C PHE A 742 30.83 39.29 -25.54
N THR A 743 31.52 40.41 -25.31
CA THR A 743 32.55 40.92 -26.21
C THR A 743 33.86 41.06 -25.46
N ALA A 744 34.93 40.50 -26.03
CA ALA A 744 36.30 40.72 -25.59
C ALA A 744 37.06 41.48 -26.68
N THR A 745 37.81 42.51 -26.29
CA THR A 745 38.66 43.27 -27.22
C THR A 745 40.12 43.22 -26.78
N ARG A 746 41.04 43.23 -27.75
CA ARG A 746 42.48 43.30 -27.49
C ARG A 746 43.18 44.08 -28.58
N VAL A 747 44.10 44.96 -28.18
CA VAL A 747 45.02 45.63 -29.10
C VAL A 747 46.22 44.73 -29.34
N LEU A 748 46.49 44.44 -30.61
CA LEU A 748 47.64 43.65 -31.05
C LEU A 748 48.57 44.52 -31.90
N VAL A 749 49.84 44.13 -31.94
CA VAL A 749 50.87 44.75 -32.75
C VAL A 749 51.43 43.71 -33.71
N GLN A 750 51.26 43.93 -35.01
CA GLN A 750 51.96 43.15 -36.03
C GLN A 750 53.25 43.88 -36.40
N ARG A 751 54.38 43.19 -36.24
CA ARG A 751 55.67 43.64 -36.77
C ARG A 751 55.93 42.94 -38.10
N VAL A 752 56.22 43.72 -39.15
CA VAL A 752 56.62 43.21 -40.47
C VAL A 752 58.09 43.58 -40.70
N LEU A 753 58.92 42.55 -40.82
CA LEU A 753 60.35 42.66 -41.10
C LEU A 753 60.63 42.62 -42.61
N PRO A 754 61.72 43.27 -43.07
CA PRO A 754 62.16 43.13 -44.45
C PRO A 754 62.50 41.68 -44.77
N SER A 755 62.25 41.30 -46.03
CA SER A 755 62.73 40.02 -46.55
C SER A 755 64.25 39.93 -46.39
N THR A 756 64.74 38.78 -45.96
CA THR A 756 66.17 38.50 -45.84
C THR A 756 66.83 38.12 -47.17
N THR A 757 66.09 38.21 -48.29
CA THR A 757 66.65 37.99 -49.63
C THR A 757 67.48 39.21 -50.06
N GLU A 758 68.80 39.03 -50.13
CA GLU A 758 69.76 40.06 -50.52
C GLU A 758 69.43 40.60 -51.93
N LEU A 759 69.48 41.93 -52.09
CA LEU A 759 69.30 42.58 -53.39
C LEU A 759 70.41 42.13 -54.35
N ALA A 760 70.05 41.72 -55.56
CA ALA A 760 70.99 41.28 -56.59
C ALA A 760 70.54 41.70 -57.99
N VAL A 761 71.49 42.00 -58.88
CA VAL A 761 71.22 42.22 -60.31
C VAL A 761 71.23 40.87 -61.03
N THR A 762 70.08 40.47 -61.59
CA THR A 762 69.88 39.15 -62.21
C THR A 762 70.21 39.13 -63.70
N THR A 763 70.38 40.28 -64.35
CA THR A 763 70.75 40.34 -65.78
C THR A 763 72.11 39.69 -66.03
N ASP A 764 72.14 38.62 -66.83
CA ASP A 764 73.40 37.93 -67.16
C ASP A 764 74.11 38.56 -68.37
N ASN A 765 73.42 38.70 -69.51
CA ASN A 765 73.95 39.35 -70.70
C ASN A 765 72.97 40.37 -71.27
N LEU A 766 73.50 41.41 -71.91
CA LEU A 766 72.72 42.37 -72.69
C LEU A 766 72.62 41.90 -74.15
N PRO A 767 71.52 42.21 -74.86
CA PRO A 767 71.46 42.02 -76.30
C PRO A 767 72.62 42.77 -76.97
N PRO A 768 73.18 42.26 -78.09
CA PRO A 768 74.21 42.97 -78.83
C PRO A 768 73.64 44.23 -79.51
N VAL A 769 74.46 45.26 -79.59
CA VAL A 769 74.17 46.47 -80.36
C VAL A 769 74.62 46.23 -81.79
N VAL A 770 73.71 46.30 -82.76
CA VAL A 770 74.09 46.27 -84.18
C VAL A 770 74.64 47.65 -84.56
N ASN A 771 75.83 47.69 -85.16
CA ASN A 771 76.46 48.92 -85.64
C ASN A 771 75.76 49.43 -86.91
N SER A 772 74.53 49.90 -86.72
CA SER A 772 73.62 50.41 -87.75
C SER A 772 72.88 51.62 -87.20
N THR A 773 72.77 52.66 -88.03
CA THR A 773 72.10 53.91 -87.66
C THR A 773 70.58 53.87 -87.85
N SER A 774 70.03 52.78 -88.39
CA SER A 774 68.60 52.62 -88.67
C SER A 774 67.91 51.61 -87.75
N LEU A 775 68.67 50.83 -86.99
CA LEU A 775 68.12 49.78 -86.12
C LEU A 775 68.10 50.27 -84.66
N PRO A 776 66.92 50.33 -84.01
CA PRO A 776 66.85 50.67 -82.60
C PRO A 776 67.41 49.52 -81.74
N TYR A 777 67.98 49.88 -80.61
CA TYR A 777 68.42 48.98 -79.57
C TYR A 777 67.48 49.06 -78.37
N GLN A 778 67.19 47.90 -77.77
CA GLN A 778 66.52 47.79 -76.47
C GLN A 778 67.13 46.63 -75.68
N GLY A 779 67.52 46.89 -74.43
CA GLY A 779 67.99 45.89 -73.48
C GLY A 779 67.54 46.26 -72.08
N ALA A 780 66.92 45.33 -71.35
CA ALA A 780 66.39 45.58 -70.01
C ALA A 780 67.31 45.04 -68.92
N LEU A 781 67.44 45.79 -67.83
CA LEU A 781 68.05 45.33 -66.59
C LEU A 781 66.98 44.73 -65.66
N SER A 782 67.39 43.78 -64.84
CA SER A 782 66.52 43.03 -63.94
C SER A 782 67.22 42.80 -62.59
N ALA A 783 66.46 42.85 -61.51
CA ALA A 783 66.94 42.62 -60.14
C ALA A 783 65.98 41.71 -59.36
N SER A 784 66.51 41.06 -58.33
CA SER A 784 65.78 40.22 -57.36
C SER A 784 66.21 40.56 -55.94
N GLY A 785 65.38 40.20 -54.95
CA GLY A 785 65.66 40.52 -53.54
C GLY A 785 65.52 42.01 -53.25
N GLY A 786 65.76 42.42 -52.01
CA GLY A 786 65.46 43.77 -51.56
C GLY A 786 63.98 44.15 -51.67
N ALA A 787 63.67 45.43 -51.47
CA ALA A 787 62.31 45.96 -51.50
C ALA A 787 62.07 46.91 -52.68
N ALA A 788 61.15 46.55 -53.57
CA ALA A 788 60.69 47.41 -54.65
C ALA A 788 60.03 48.70 -54.11
N PRO A 789 59.99 49.81 -54.88
CA PRO A 789 60.51 49.99 -56.25
C PRO A 789 62.04 50.11 -56.32
N TYR A 790 62.60 49.79 -57.49
CA TYR A 790 64.05 49.85 -57.76
C TYR A 790 64.46 51.12 -58.50
N THR A 791 65.68 51.60 -58.25
CA THR A 791 66.31 52.70 -59.00
C THR A 791 67.64 52.24 -59.61
N TRP A 792 67.80 52.42 -60.92
CA TRP A 792 68.96 51.98 -61.70
C TRP A 792 69.91 53.12 -62.06
N SER A 793 71.21 52.83 -62.06
CA SER A 793 72.25 53.75 -62.51
C SER A 793 73.47 53.03 -63.11
N ILE A 794 74.28 53.77 -63.87
CA ILE A 794 75.58 53.30 -64.36
C ILE A 794 76.65 53.78 -63.39
N LEU A 795 77.31 52.85 -62.71
CA LEU A 795 78.38 53.14 -61.76
C LEU A 795 79.71 53.42 -62.47
N SER A 796 80.04 52.65 -63.50
CA SER A 796 81.24 52.83 -64.32
C SER A 796 81.09 52.26 -65.74
N GLY A 797 81.88 52.76 -66.69
CA GLY A 797 81.74 52.46 -68.12
C GLY A 797 80.87 53.49 -68.85
N LYS A 798 80.68 53.31 -70.16
CA LYS A 798 79.84 54.19 -70.98
C LYS A 798 78.97 53.36 -71.91
N LEU A 799 77.71 53.76 -72.05
CA LEU A 799 76.86 53.22 -73.10
C LEU A 799 77.35 53.68 -74.48
N PRO A 800 77.17 52.85 -75.53
CA PRO A 800 77.35 53.26 -76.91
C PRO A 800 76.63 54.57 -77.24
N ASN A 801 77.27 55.42 -78.05
CA ASN A 801 76.71 56.71 -78.46
C ASN A 801 75.32 56.53 -79.09
N GLY A 802 74.32 57.20 -78.53
CA GLY A 802 72.92 57.12 -78.99
C GLY A 802 72.02 56.26 -78.10
N LEU A 803 72.55 55.59 -77.08
CA LEU A 803 71.79 54.82 -76.10
C LEU A 803 71.73 55.52 -74.73
N SER A 804 70.64 55.33 -74.00
CA SER A 804 70.41 55.86 -72.65
C SER A 804 69.73 54.84 -71.74
N LEU A 805 70.00 54.91 -70.43
CA LEU A 805 69.33 54.13 -69.38
C LEU A 805 68.17 54.92 -68.76
N ASP A 806 66.99 54.31 -68.69
CA ASP A 806 65.88 54.79 -67.85
C ASP A 806 66.06 54.28 -66.41
N ALA A 807 66.18 55.21 -65.46
CA ALA A 807 66.50 54.87 -64.07
C ALA A 807 65.35 54.19 -63.30
N GLY A 808 64.09 54.38 -63.70
CA GLY A 808 62.93 53.80 -63.01
C GLY A 808 62.57 52.40 -63.50
N THR A 809 62.83 52.12 -64.78
CA THR A 809 62.48 50.85 -65.43
C THR A 809 63.67 49.94 -65.67
N GLY A 810 64.90 50.47 -65.65
CA GLY A 810 66.10 49.72 -66.00
C GLY A 810 66.27 49.46 -67.50
N LEU A 811 65.48 50.11 -68.36
CA LEU A 811 65.54 49.92 -69.81
C LEU A 811 66.68 50.77 -70.43
N ILE A 812 67.61 50.10 -71.12
CA ILE A 812 68.62 50.73 -71.99
C ILE A 812 68.06 50.75 -73.40
N SER A 813 67.87 51.92 -73.98
CA SER A 813 67.29 52.07 -75.32
C SER A 813 67.85 53.24 -76.11
N GLY A 814 67.63 53.24 -77.43
CA GLY A 814 68.00 54.32 -78.34
C GLY A 814 68.45 53.79 -79.70
N THR A 815 68.91 54.69 -80.57
CA THR A 815 69.46 54.33 -81.89
C THR A 815 70.96 54.63 -81.92
N PRO A 816 71.82 53.64 -82.19
CA PRO A 816 73.28 53.84 -82.24
C PRO A 816 73.69 54.89 -83.29
N LYS A 817 74.67 55.75 -82.96
CA LYS A 817 75.22 56.77 -83.88
C LYS A 817 76.43 56.25 -84.69
N PRO A 818 76.76 56.85 -85.85
CA PRO A 818 77.91 56.44 -86.66
C PRO A 818 79.24 56.45 -85.89
N GLY A 819 80.17 55.56 -86.28
CA GLY A 819 81.53 55.54 -85.75
C GLY A 819 81.74 54.68 -84.50
N LEU A 820 80.81 53.78 -84.19
CA LEU A 820 80.97 52.81 -83.11
C LEU A 820 82.01 51.75 -83.48
N PRO A 821 83.05 51.52 -82.66
CA PRO A 821 83.96 50.41 -82.88
C PRO A 821 83.24 49.09 -82.58
N ASN A 822 83.38 48.11 -83.48
CA ASN A 822 82.92 46.75 -83.19
C ASN A 822 83.82 46.12 -82.12
N GLY A 823 83.22 45.30 -81.25
CA GLY A 823 83.93 44.64 -80.15
C GLY A 823 83.16 44.68 -78.84
N GLU A 824 83.84 44.32 -77.76
CA GLU A 824 83.26 44.26 -76.42
C GLU A 824 83.78 45.38 -75.53
N SER A 825 82.90 45.95 -74.72
CA SER A 825 83.23 46.87 -73.63
C SER A 825 82.50 46.44 -72.35
N THR A 826 82.96 46.89 -71.18
CA THR A 826 82.33 46.55 -69.90
C THR A 826 81.60 47.76 -69.32
N LEU A 827 80.38 47.52 -68.83
CA LEU A 827 79.52 48.48 -68.15
C LEU A 827 79.20 47.93 -66.75
N THR A 828 79.34 48.73 -65.71
CA THR A 828 78.93 48.35 -64.34
C THR A 828 77.64 49.07 -64.00
N VAL A 829 76.57 48.32 -63.79
CA VAL A 829 75.26 48.82 -63.40
C VAL A 829 75.06 48.67 -61.88
N GLN A 830 74.28 49.57 -61.30
CA GLN A 830 73.85 49.52 -59.91
C GLN A 830 72.32 49.57 -59.83
N VAL A 831 71.75 48.73 -58.98
CA VAL A 831 70.35 48.83 -58.53
C VAL A 831 70.32 49.20 -57.06
N ARG A 832 69.40 50.09 -56.69
CA ARG A 832 69.09 50.47 -55.31
C ARG A 832 67.63 50.16 -55.02
N ASP A 833 67.36 49.57 -53.85
CA ASP A 833 66.01 49.32 -53.37
C ASP A 833 65.49 50.45 -52.46
N VAL A 834 64.21 50.42 -52.09
CA VAL A 834 63.58 51.49 -51.27
C VAL A 834 64.12 51.56 -49.84
N LEU A 835 64.75 50.48 -49.35
CA LEU A 835 65.35 50.41 -48.01
C LEU A 835 66.83 50.83 -48.00
N GLY A 836 67.36 51.23 -49.15
CA GLY A 836 68.73 51.69 -49.31
C GLY A 836 69.74 50.58 -49.60
N GLY A 837 69.31 49.33 -49.72
CA GLY A 837 70.12 48.22 -50.21
C GLY A 837 70.62 48.50 -51.63
N VAL A 838 71.85 48.08 -51.92
CA VAL A 838 72.48 48.28 -53.23
C VAL A 838 73.09 46.99 -53.74
N ALA A 839 72.96 46.76 -55.04
CA ALA A 839 73.65 45.67 -55.72
C ALA A 839 74.26 46.18 -57.02
N THR A 840 75.43 45.65 -57.38
CA THR A 840 76.17 46.07 -58.57
C THR A 840 76.54 44.86 -59.41
N ARG A 841 76.54 45.01 -60.73
CA ARG A 841 77.00 43.97 -61.65
C ARG A 841 77.70 44.54 -62.87
N ALA A 842 78.81 43.91 -63.27
CA ALA A 842 79.48 44.20 -64.52
C ALA A 842 78.86 43.37 -65.65
N LEU A 843 78.50 44.04 -66.75
CA LEU A 843 77.91 43.47 -67.95
C LEU A 843 78.76 43.81 -69.17
N LYS A 844 78.84 42.87 -70.12
CA LYS A 844 79.49 43.11 -71.41
C LYS A 844 78.51 43.78 -72.37
N VAL A 845 78.94 44.87 -73.00
CA VAL A 845 78.25 45.51 -74.11
C VAL A 845 78.98 45.14 -75.40
N ARG A 846 78.30 44.36 -76.25
CA ARG A 846 78.83 43.81 -77.50
C ARG A 846 78.31 44.64 -78.67
N VAL A 847 79.21 45.20 -79.47
CA VAL A 847 78.86 45.93 -80.70
C VAL A 847 79.25 45.07 -81.91
N LEU A 848 78.27 44.68 -82.71
CA LEU A 848 78.44 43.76 -83.83
C LEU A 848 78.27 44.49 -85.17
N ALA A 849 79.08 44.11 -86.15
CA ALA A 849 78.86 44.53 -87.53
C ALA A 849 77.56 43.91 -88.08
N PRO A 850 76.80 44.62 -88.94
CA PRO A 850 75.70 44.00 -89.70
C PRO A 850 76.18 42.76 -90.46
N GLY A 851 75.44 41.65 -90.38
CA GLY A 851 75.78 40.36 -91.01
C GLY A 851 76.55 39.37 -90.12
N ALA A 852 77.00 39.77 -88.93
CA ALA A 852 77.66 38.86 -87.98
C ALA A 852 76.70 37.80 -87.43
N LEU A 853 77.21 36.58 -87.20
CA LEU A 853 76.48 35.57 -86.42
C LEU A 853 76.39 36.05 -84.96
N THR A 854 75.23 35.86 -84.33
CA THR A 854 75.04 36.19 -82.91
C THR A 854 74.16 35.18 -82.20
N ILE A 855 74.53 34.80 -80.98
CA ILE A 855 73.65 34.07 -80.07
C ILE A 855 72.60 35.05 -79.54
N THR A 856 71.33 34.66 -79.57
CA THR A 856 70.19 35.49 -79.13
C THR A 856 69.64 35.06 -77.77
N THR A 857 69.98 33.86 -77.30
CA THR A 857 69.74 33.46 -75.90
C THR A 857 70.70 34.22 -74.99
N LEU A 858 70.18 35.06 -74.09
CA LEU A 858 70.99 35.98 -73.27
C LEU A 858 71.20 35.52 -71.82
N SER A 859 70.39 34.57 -71.37
CA SER A 859 70.49 33.99 -70.03
C SER A 859 69.93 32.58 -70.05
N LEU A 860 70.28 31.81 -69.03
CA LEU A 860 69.73 30.49 -68.80
C LEU A 860 68.91 30.52 -67.51
N PRO A 861 67.75 29.86 -67.47
CA PRO A 861 67.03 29.69 -66.21
C PRO A 861 67.90 28.96 -65.18
N ASP A 862 67.77 29.35 -63.92
CA ASP A 862 68.35 28.57 -62.84
C ASP A 862 67.63 27.21 -62.73
N ALA A 863 68.29 26.20 -62.18
CA ALA A 863 67.74 24.85 -62.04
C ALA A 863 67.80 24.35 -60.59
N LEU A 864 67.11 23.23 -60.33
CA LEU A 864 67.10 22.57 -59.03
C LEU A 864 67.76 21.20 -59.14
N VAL A 865 68.54 20.82 -58.13
CA VAL A 865 69.09 19.46 -58.03
C VAL A 865 67.97 18.43 -58.13
N GLY A 866 68.12 17.45 -59.03
CA GLY A 866 67.16 16.36 -59.23
C GLY A 866 65.97 16.67 -60.15
N SER A 867 65.86 17.90 -60.68
CA SER A 867 64.79 18.29 -61.61
C SER A 867 65.25 18.20 -63.08
N ASN A 868 64.37 17.77 -63.98
CA ASN A 868 64.65 17.82 -65.42
C ASN A 868 64.89 19.27 -65.86
N TYR A 869 65.97 19.48 -66.61
CA TYR A 869 66.34 20.76 -67.19
C TYR A 869 66.42 20.60 -68.71
N LEU A 870 65.70 21.44 -69.46
CA LEU A 870 65.60 21.38 -70.92
C LEU A 870 65.48 22.80 -71.47
N ILE A 871 66.50 23.28 -72.18
CA ILE A 871 66.56 24.66 -72.68
C ILE A 871 67.18 24.72 -74.08
N ASP A 872 66.53 25.46 -74.98
CA ASP A 872 67.04 25.73 -76.32
C ASP A 872 67.93 27.00 -76.36
N LEU A 873 69.01 26.92 -77.14
CA LEU A 873 69.88 28.04 -77.49
C LEU A 873 69.60 28.47 -78.92
N ALA A 874 69.33 29.75 -79.11
CA ALA A 874 69.04 30.33 -80.41
C ALA A 874 70.17 31.24 -80.91
N ALA A 875 70.35 31.29 -82.23
CA ALA A 875 71.26 32.19 -82.90
C ALA A 875 70.56 32.88 -84.09
N ALA A 876 71.08 34.04 -84.50
CA ALA A 876 70.58 34.84 -85.60
C ALA A 876 71.72 35.59 -86.31
N VAL A 877 71.38 36.30 -87.39
CA VAL A 877 72.30 37.20 -88.09
C VAL A 877 72.02 38.64 -87.67
N ALA A 878 73.02 39.33 -87.14
CA ALA A 878 72.92 40.71 -86.67
C ALA A 878 72.48 41.66 -87.80
N GLY A 879 71.40 42.40 -87.57
CA GLY A 879 70.84 43.34 -88.57
C GLY A 879 69.94 42.70 -89.63
N GLY A 880 69.63 41.40 -89.52
CA GLY A 880 68.79 40.66 -90.45
C GLY A 880 69.60 39.89 -91.49
N GLY A 881 69.05 38.77 -91.97
CA GLY A 881 69.71 37.85 -92.90
C GLY A 881 69.27 36.40 -92.68
N VAL A 882 69.68 35.51 -93.59
CA VAL A 882 69.40 34.06 -93.47
C VAL A 882 70.52 33.39 -92.66
N LEU A 883 70.12 32.55 -91.70
CA LEU A 883 71.03 31.75 -90.88
C LEU A 883 71.51 30.52 -91.68
N SER A 884 72.81 30.25 -91.66
CA SER A 884 73.44 29.17 -92.44
C SER A 884 73.51 27.89 -91.61
N THR A 885 72.67 26.90 -91.90
CA THR A 885 72.55 25.65 -91.11
C THR A 885 73.29 24.49 -91.80
N PRO A 886 73.71 23.44 -91.05
CA PRO A 886 73.52 23.21 -89.62
C PRO A 886 74.43 24.06 -88.74
N LEU A 887 73.96 24.40 -87.54
CA LEU A 887 74.78 25.03 -86.51
C LEU A 887 75.51 23.99 -85.66
N GLU A 888 76.77 24.28 -85.34
CA GLU A 888 77.60 23.52 -84.40
C GLU A 888 77.66 24.27 -83.07
N TRP A 889 77.17 23.63 -82.00
CA TRP A 889 77.18 24.17 -80.64
C TRP A 889 78.20 23.44 -79.77
N SER A 890 79.06 24.19 -79.07
CA SER A 890 80.07 23.60 -78.19
C SER A 890 80.34 24.45 -76.94
N VAL A 891 80.76 23.79 -75.86
CA VAL A 891 81.32 24.47 -74.68
C VAL A 891 82.82 24.59 -74.88
N ILE A 892 83.32 25.83 -74.96
CA ILE A 892 84.73 26.11 -75.25
C ILE A 892 85.54 26.50 -74.02
N SER A 893 84.87 26.85 -72.91
CA SER A 893 85.49 27.18 -71.62
C SER A 893 84.53 26.90 -70.48
N GLY A 894 85.05 26.48 -69.32
CA GLY A 894 84.24 26.05 -68.18
C GLY A 894 83.67 24.64 -68.35
N ARG A 895 82.68 24.28 -67.53
CA ARG A 895 81.95 23.00 -67.61
C ARG A 895 80.48 23.22 -67.32
N LEU A 896 79.62 22.43 -67.96
CA LEU A 896 78.22 22.32 -67.57
C LEU A 896 78.10 21.68 -66.17
N PRO A 897 77.02 21.97 -65.42
CA PRO A 897 76.70 21.25 -64.20
C PRO A 897 76.64 19.73 -64.41
N ASP A 898 77.12 18.95 -63.44
CA ASP A 898 77.11 17.49 -63.51
C ASP A 898 75.69 16.95 -63.71
N GLY A 899 75.48 16.22 -64.80
CA GLY A 899 74.17 15.69 -65.22
C GLY A 899 73.48 16.45 -66.34
N LEU A 900 74.04 17.59 -66.80
CA LEU A 900 73.59 18.32 -67.99
C LEU A 900 74.52 18.10 -69.18
N THR A 901 73.96 18.17 -70.39
CA THR A 901 74.67 18.00 -71.67
C THR A 901 74.22 19.05 -72.68
N LEU A 902 75.12 19.46 -73.60
CA LEU A 902 74.81 20.35 -74.73
C LEU A 902 74.93 19.55 -76.03
N SER A 903 73.91 19.65 -76.88
CA SER A 903 73.87 19.06 -78.23
C SER A 903 73.23 20.02 -79.23
N THR A 904 73.46 19.83 -80.53
CA THR A 904 72.62 20.48 -81.55
C THR A 904 71.25 19.81 -81.57
N HIS A 905 70.18 20.62 -81.56
CA HIS A 905 68.81 20.14 -81.64
C HIS A 905 68.52 19.51 -83.03
N THR A 906 67.50 18.68 -83.14
CA THR A 906 67.19 17.92 -84.37
C THR A 906 66.80 18.79 -85.56
N ASP A 907 66.50 20.08 -85.34
CA ASP A 907 66.20 21.05 -86.39
C ASP A 907 67.47 21.58 -87.10
N GLY A 908 68.66 21.29 -86.58
CA GLY A 908 69.95 21.77 -87.09
C GLY A 908 70.17 23.28 -86.95
N ALA A 909 69.26 24.02 -86.31
CA ALA A 909 69.27 25.47 -86.21
C ALA A 909 69.35 25.97 -84.76
N THR A 910 69.08 25.11 -83.77
CA THR A 910 69.14 25.45 -82.34
C THR A 910 70.09 24.53 -81.58
N GLY A 911 70.62 25.02 -80.46
CA GLY A 911 71.34 24.21 -79.48
C GLY A 911 70.37 23.75 -78.40
N LEU A 912 70.63 22.62 -77.75
CA LEU A 912 69.80 22.06 -76.69
C LEU A 912 70.67 21.70 -75.48
N ILE A 913 70.38 22.30 -74.33
CA ILE A 913 70.92 21.87 -73.03
C ILE A 913 69.86 21.00 -72.34
N THR A 914 70.20 19.75 -72.05
CA THR A 914 69.27 18.79 -71.41
C THR A 914 69.93 17.92 -70.34
N GLY A 915 69.16 17.49 -69.34
CA GLY A 915 69.57 16.51 -68.34
C GLY A 915 68.94 16.74 -66.95
N VAL A 916 69.53 16.12 -65.92
CA VAL A 916 69.14 16.29 -64.51
C VAL A 916 70.38 16.68 -63.71
N PRO A 917 70.48 17.91 -63.19
CA PRO A 917 71.65 18.33 -62.45
C PRO A 917 71.69 17.65 -61.09
N THR A 918 72.87 17.21 -60.68
CA THR A 918 73.08 16.38 -59.47
C THR A 918 73.76 17.12 -58.32
N VAL A 919 74.39 18.27 -58.60
CA VAL A 919 75.17 19.04 -57.64
C VAL A 919 74.74 20.50 -57.67
N ALA A 920 74.40 21.05 -56.51
CA ALA A 920 74.11 22.46 -56.35
C ALA A 920 75.38 23.30 -56.48
N GLY A 921 75.26 24.50 -57.04
CA GLY A 921 76.36 25.43 -57.25
C GLY A 921 76.12 26.38 -58.41
N THR A 922 77.03 27.33 -58.59
CA THR A 922 77.02 28.28 -59.71
C THR A 922 78.05 27.85 -60.74
N PHE A 923 77.62 27.58 -61.97
CA PHE A 923 78.45 27.04 -63.04
C PHE A 923 78.56 28.03 -64.20
N PRO A 924 79.63 28.85 -64.25
CA PRO A 924 79.93 29.68 -65.41
C PRO A 924 80.60 28.83 -66.51
N PHE A 925 80.17 29.03 -67.77
CA PHE A 925 80.77 28.41 -68.94
C PHE A 925 80.55 29.27 -70.19
N THR A 926 81.43 29.13 -71.18
CA THR A 926 81.35 29.85 -72.45
C THR A 926 80.88 28.90 -73.55
N VAL A 927 79.80 29.27 -74.23
CA VAL A 927 79.27 28.54 -75.39
C VAL A 927 79.73 29.23 -76.67
N GLN A 928 80.14 28.43 -77.64
CA GLN A 928 80.36 28.84 -79.02
C GLN A 928 79.30 28.25 -79.93
N VAL A 929 78.80 29.08 -80.84
CA VAL A 929 78.06 28.64 -82.02
C VAL A 929 78.89 28.89 -83.27
N ARG A 930 78.90 27.94 -84.19
CA ARG A 930 79.49 28.07 -85.53
C ARG A 930 78.45 27.70 -86.57
N ASP A 931 78.35 28.50 -87.62
CA ASP A 931 77.45 28.22 -88.74
C ASP A 931 78.18 27.55 -89.91
N ALA A 932 77.43 27.14 -90.95
CA ALA A 932 78.01 26.45 -92.11
C ALA A 932 78.97 27.33 -92.95
N ASP A 933 78.93 28.65 -92.79
CA ASP A 933 79.83 29.62 -93.43
C ASP A 933 81.08 29.93 -92.58
N ASN A 934 81.30 29.19 -91.48
CA ASN A 934 82.38 29.40 -90.51
C ASN A 934 82.33 30.72 -89.74
N ARG A 935 81.18 31.41 -89.72
CA ARG A 935 80.97 32.50 -88.77
C ARG A 935 80.81 31.91 -87.38
N THR A 936 81.38 32.55 -86.39
CA THR A 936 81.30 32.11 -85.00
C THR A 936 80.79 33.22 -84.10
N ASP A 937 80.04 32.84 -83.07
CA ASP A 937 79.76 33.71 -81.94
C ASP A 937 80.00 33.00 -80.62
N THR A 938 80.34 33.76 -79.58
CA THR A 938 80.55 33.24 -78.23
C THR A 938 79.79 34.07 -77.20
N ILE A 939 79.19 33.41 -76.21
CA ILE A 939 78.56 34.06 -75.07
C ILE A 939 78.88 33.31 -73.77
N ASP A 940 79.02 34.07 -72.69
CA ASP A 940 79.20 33.52 -71.35
C ASP A 940 77.83 33.27 -70.72
N PHE A 941 77.58 32.03 -70.33
CA PHE A 941 76.40 31.65 -69.56
C PHE A 941 76.79 31.31 -68.12
N VAL A 942 75.82 31.50 -67.25
CA VAL A 942 75.85 31.00 -65.88
C VAL A 942 74.57 30.22 -65.67
N VAL A 943 74.69 28.99 -65.18
CA VAL A 943 73.55 28.25 -64.64
C VAL A 943 73.76 28.12 -63.15
N ARG A 944 72.79 28.58 -62.36
CA ARG A 944 72.79 28.38 -60.91
C ARG A 944 71.90 27.17 -60.63
N ILE A 945 72.49 26.17 -60.01
CA ILE A 945 71.77 24.99 -59.52
C ILE A 945 71.56 25.20 -58.03
N TYR A 946 70.32 25.44 -57.62
CA TYR A 946 69.99 25.50 -56.22
C TYR A 946 69.63 24.11 -55.69
N THR A 947 69.89 23.91 -54.41
CA THR A 947 69.23 22.82 -53.67
C THR A 947 67.74 23.12 -53.60
N ASN A 948 66.92 22.09 -53.48
CA ASN A 948 65.53 22.31 -53.07
C ASN A 948 65.52 23.03 -51.70
N ALA A 949 64.72 24.10 -51.60
CA ALA A 949 64.53 24.82 -50.35
C ALA A 949 64.13 23.85 -49.23
N LEU A 950 64.67 24.06 -48.03
CA LEU A 950 64.32 23.22 -46.88
C LEU A 950 62.85 23.44 -46.55
N LYS A 951 62.04 22.39 -46.70
CA LYS A 951 60.67 22.38 -46.20
C LYS A 951 60.70 21.89 -44.76
N VAL A 952 60.48 22.81 -43.82
CA VAL A 952 60.50 22.56 -42.37
C VAL A 952 59.10 22.21 -41.88
N ILE A 953 58.92 21.01 -41.32
CA ILE A 953 57.63 20.45 -40.88
C ILE A 953 57.81 19.64 -39.59
N TRP A 954 56.71 19.25 -38.96
CA TRP A 954 56.73 18.24 -37.92
C TRP A 954 57.09 16.87 -38.52
N ALA A 955 57.95 16.10 -37.83
CA ALA A 955 58.24 14.71 -38.19
C ALA A 955 57.00 13.82 -38.08
N ALA A 956 56.16 14.10 -37.07
CA ALA A 956 54.86 13.50 -36.83
C ALA A 956 53.92 14.56 -36.25
N PRO A 957 52.59 14.49 -36.49
CA PRO A 957 51.65 15.44 -35.93
C PRO A 957 51.79 15.56 -34.40
N PRO A 958 51.77 16.78 -33.84
CA PRO A 958 51.79 16.95 -32.39
C PRO A 958 50.51 16.35 -31.76
N PRO A 959 50.52 16.07 -30.44
CA PRO A 959 49.31 15.67 -29.70
C PRO A 959 48.17 16.64 -29.95
N ALA A 960 46.96 16.11 -30.14
CA ALA A 960 45.77 16.91 -30.43
C ALA A 960 45.35 17.80 -29.23
N VAL A 961 45.69 17.38 -28.01
CA VAL A 961 45.45 18.14 -26.78
C VAL A 961 46.70 18.02 -25.92
N ILE A 962 47.16 19.15 -25.39
CA ILE A 962 48.29 19.26 -24.46
C ILE A 962 47.75 19.93 -23.20
N HIS A 963 48.17 19.48 -22.02
CA HIS A 963 47.75 20.04 -20.75
C HIS A 963 48.93 20.63 -19.94
N PRO A 964 48.69 21.57 -19.02
CA PRO A 964 49.68 21.99 -18.02
C PRO A 964 50.27 20.76 -17.29
N GLY A 965 51.59 20.68 -17.16
CA GLY A 965 52.29 19.53 -16.55
C GLY A 965 52.58 18.35 -17.48
N ASP A 966 52.14 18.37 -18.75
CA ASP A 966 52.49 17.31 -19.71
C ASP A 966 53.96 17.39 -20.14
N ALA A 967 54.63 16.23 -20.17
CA ALA A 967 55.98 16.11 -20.73
C ALA A 967 55.91 15.86 -22.25
N LEU A 968 56.62 16.66 -23.03
CA LEU A 968 56.63 16.59 -24.49
C LEU A 968 58.02 16.29 -25.04
N ASN A 969 58.04 15.53 -26.14
CA ASN A 969 59.21 15.24 -26.94
C ASN A 969 58.79 15.17 -28.41
N LEU A 970 58.84 16.31 -29.09
CA LEU A 970 58.43 16.47 -30.49
C LEU A 970 59.65 16.71 -31.37
N GLN A 971 59.52 16.40 -32.66
CA GLN A 971 60.62 16.51 -33.62
C GLN A 971 60.23 17.39 -34.80
N VAL A 972 60.98 18.46 -35.02
CA VAL A 972 60.92 19.26 -36.25
C VAL A 972 61.94 18.71 -37.23
N THR A 973 61.53 18.49 -38.47
CA THR A 973 62.40 17.98 -39.54
C THR A 973 62.36 18.89 -40.75
N ALA A 974 63.42 18.84 -41.55
CA ALA A 974 63.51 19.54 -42.81
C ALA A 974 63.73 18.51 -43.93
N SER A 975 62.97 18.65 -45.00
CA SER A 975 63.12 17.87 -46.22
C SER A 975 63.65 18.74 -47.35
N GLY A 976 64.49 18.18 -48.22
CA GLY A 976 65.30 18.95 -49.16
C GLY A 976 66.72 19.22 -48.63
N GLY A 977 67.50 20.02 -49.34
CA GLY A 977 68.87 20.39 -48.94
C GLY A 977 69.94 19.29 -49.00
N VAL A 978 71.14 19.61 -48.53
CA VAL A 978 72.34 18.73 -48.52
C VAL A 978 72.97 18.69 -47.13
N GLY A 979 73.22 17.48 -46.62
CA GLY A 979 74.10 17.24 -45.47
C GLY A 979 73.49 17.37 -44.07
N GLY A 980 72.15 17.31 -43.96
CA GLY A 980 71.41 17.50 -42.69
C GLY A 980 71.28 18.97 -42.31
N ALA A 981 70.29 19.31 -41.47
CA ALA A 981 69.99 20.69 -41.08
C ALA A 981 70.13 20.91 -39.57
N THR A 982 70.51 22.14 -39.19
CA THR A 982 70.46 22.66 -37.81
C THR A 982 69.25 23.57 -37.65
N TYR A 983 68.62 23.56 -36.48
CA TYR A 983 67.38 24.26 -36.19
C TYR A 983 67.55 25.33 -35.12
N ARG A 984 66.82 26.43 -35.24
CA ARG A 984 66.69 27.42 -34.16
C ARG A 984 65.31 28.06 -34.13
N LEU A 985 64.90 28.51 -32.95
CA LEU A 985 63.73 29.36 -32.80
C LEU A 985 64.04 30.71 -33.46
N TYR A 986 63.37 31.00 -34.57
CA TYR A 986 63.58 32.24 -35.32
C TYR A 986 62.80 33.40 -34.70
N SER A 987 61.51 33.16 -34.40
CA SER A 987 60.63 34.11 -33.71
C SER A 987 59.44 33.39 -33.06
N GLY A 988 58.71 34.10 -32.20
CA GLY A 988 57.59 33.56 -31.43
C GLY A 988 58.02 33.03 -30.06
N VAL A 989 57.10 32.34 -29.38
CA VAL A 989 57.28 31.82 -28.03
C VAL A 989 56.84 30.36 -27.97
N LEU A 990 57.59 29.56 -27.22
CA LEU A 990 57.21 28.20 -26.86
C LEU A 990 56.33 28.21 -25.60
N PRO A 991 55.47 27.20 -25.38
CA PRO A 991 54.83 27.00 -24.09
C PRO A 991 55.87 27.04 -22.95
N PRO A 992 55.56 27.72 -21.81
CA PRO A 992 56.48 27.76 -20.67
C PRO A 992 56.91 26.36 -20.26
N GLY A 993 58.22 26.17 -20.05
CA GLY A 993 58.82 24.88 -19.71
C GLY A 993 59.28 24.01 -20.89
N LEU A 994 59.02 24.42 -22.15
CA LEU A 994 59.57 23.77 -23.35
C LEU A 994 60.78 24.52 -23.94
N SER A 995 61.66 23.78 -24.62
CA SER A 995 62.83 24.30 -25.31
C SER A 995 63.09 23.57 -26.64
N LEU A 996 63.71 24.25 -27.62
CA LEU A 996 64.09 23.68 -28.92
C LEU A 996 65.61 23.52 -29.00
N ALA A 997 66.08 22.31 -29.30
CA ALA A 997 67.48 21.99 -29.52
C ALA A 997 67.92 22.18 -30.99
N GLU A 998 69.23 22.28 -31.23
CA GLU A 998 69.81 22.48 -32.57
C GLU A 998 69.56 21.33 -33.54
N ASP A 999 69.21 20.14 -33.05
CA ASP A 999 68.86 18.96 -33.84
C ASP A 999 67.38 18.91 -34.26
N GLY A 1000 66.57 19.90 -33.84
CA GLY A 1000 65.14 19.98 -34.15
C GLY A 1000 64.24 19.38 -33.06
N THR A 1001 64.81 18.84 -31.98
CA THR A 1001 64.03 18.28 -30.87
C THR A 1001 63.43 19.39 -30.00
N LEU A 1002 62.10 19.39 -29.86
CA LEU A 1002 61.37 20.21 -28.89
C LEU A 1002 61.06 19.37 -27.64
N THR A 1003 61.67 19.71 -26.50
CA THR A 1003 61.52 18.93 -25.25
C THR A 1003 61.21 19.80 -24.03
N GLY A 1004 60.62 19.17 -23.01
CA GLY A 1004 60.38 19.76 -21.70
C GLY A 1004 59.07 19.30 -21.08
N THR A 1005 58.69 19.90 -19.96
CA THR A 1005 57.37 19.74 -19.35
C THR A 1005 56.67 21.09 -19.38
N VAL A 1006 55.45 21.13 -19.90
CA VAL A 1006 54.64 22.36 -19.87
C VAL A 1006 54.45 22.78 -18.41
N GLU A 1007 54.71 24.04 -18.08
CA GLU A 1007 54.60 24.55 -16.71
C GLU A 1007 53.18 24.30 -16.15
N ASP A 1008 53.11 23.71 -14.96
CA ASP A 1008 51.87 23.27 -14.32
C ASP A 1008 51.17 24.44 -13.63
N ALA A 1009 50.71 25.39 -14.45
CA ALA A 1009 49.99 26.59 -14.04
C ALA A 1009 48.90 26.92 -15.07
N ASP A 1010 47.76 27.45 -14.62
CA ASP A 1010 46.67 27.87 -15.52
C ASP A 1010 47.10 28.99 -16.47
N THR A 1011 48.16 29.73 -16.13
CA THR A 1011 48.81 30.71 -17.01
C THR A 1011 49.46 30.10 -18.24
N SER A 1012 49.63 28.78 -18.28
CA SER A 1012 50.17 28.02 -19.42
C SER A 1012 49.12 27.65 -20.46
N VAL A 1013 47.83 27.92 -20.21
CA VAL A 1013 46.74 27.64 -21.15
C VAL A 1013 46.75 28.67 -22.28
N GLY A 1014 46.72 28.20 -23.52
CA GLY A 1014 46.70 29.05 -24.71
C GLY A 1014 47.29 28.42 -25.95
N VAL A 1015 47.27 29.17 -27.04
CA VAL A 1015 47.87 28.78 -28.33
C VAL A 1015 49.21 29.49 -28.50
N TYR A 1016 50.28 28.71 -28.66
CA TYR A 1016 51.66 29.19 -28.82
C TYR A 1016 52.10 28.94 -30.25
N SER A 1017 52.37 30.01 -31.01
CA SER A 1017 52.91 29.87 -32.36
C SER A 1017 54.31 30.43 -32.47
N PHE A 1018 55.12 29.77 -33.29
CA PHE A 1018 56.53 30.09 -33.46
C PHE A 1018 57.04 29.71 -34.86
N LEU A 1019 58.11 30.39 -35.28
CA LEU A 1019 58.84 30.09 -36.50
C LEU A 1019 60.14 29.35 -36.15
N VAL A 1020 60.39 28.23 -36.81
CA VAL A 1020 61.68 27.53 -36.74
C VAL A 1020 62.41 27.73 -38.06
N GLU A 1021 63.64 28.19 -37.99
CA GLU A 1021 64.56 28.21 -39.12
C GLU A 1021 65.36 26.91 -39.13
N ALA A 1022 65.37 26.22 -40.27
CA ALA A 1022 66.32 25.15 -40.55
C ALA A 1022 67.38 25.68 -41.52
N ARG A 1023 68.64 25.32 -41.30
CA ARG A 1023 69.75 25.63 -42.19
C ARG A 1023 70.58 24.38 -42.46
N ASP A 1024 70.79 24.04 -43.72
CA ASP A 1024 71.62 22.89 -44.10
C ASP A 1024 73.11 23.26 -44.21
N LYS A 1025 73.95 22.26 -44.43
CA LYS A 1025 75.40 22.46 -44.65
C LYS A 1025 75.73 23.10 -46.00
N GLY A 1026 74.80 23.07 -46.96
CA GLY A 1026 74.92 23.73 -48.26
C GLY A 1026 74.57 25.23 -48.24
N GLY A 1027 74.14 25.76 -47.09
CA GLY A 1027 73.75 27.15 -46.90
C GLY A 1027 72.29 27.44 -47.24
N ALA A 1028 71.51 26.44 -47.65
CA ALA A 1028 70.08 26.58 -47.85
C ALA A 1028 69.38 26.73 -46.49
N SER A 1029 68.45 27.68 -46.42
CA SER A 1029 67.61 27.89 -45.24
C SER A 1029 66.15 27.75 -45.60
N GLY A 1030 65.34 27.34 -44.63
CA GLY A 1030 63.89 27.26 -44.73
C GLY A 1030 63.25 27.63 -43.42
N LEU A 1031 62.06 28.22 -43.47
CA LEU A 1031 61.25 28.53 -42.30
C LEU A 1031 60.05 27.59 -42.25
N GLY A 1032 59.75 27.09 -41.06
CA GLY A 1032 58.51 26.36 -40.76
C GLY A 1032 57.72 27.11 -39.70
N ALA A 1033 56.43 27.29 -39.95
CA ALA A 1033 55.51 27.85 -38.97
C ALA A 1033 54.82 26.73 -38.20
N PHE A 1034 54.79 26.86 -36.88
CA PHE A 1034 54.25 25.84 -35.97
C PHE A 1034 53.35 26.48 -34.92
N SER A 1035 52.37 25.71 -34.44
CA SER A 1035 51.52 26.06 -33.32
C SER A 1035 51.30 24.86 -32.39
N LEU A 1036 51.22 25.12 -31.08
CA LEU A 1036 50.82 24.17 -30.05
C LEU A 1036 49.69 24.78 -29.21
N GLU A 1037 48.64 24.01 -28.96
CA GLU A 1037 47.51 24.42 -28.12
C GLU A 1037 47.58 23.70 -26.78
N VAL A 1038 47.64 24.47 -25.69
CA VAL A 1038 47.59 23.97 -24.32
C VAL A 1038 46.21 24.27 -23.75
N VAL A 1039 45.48 23.23 -23.37
CA VAL A 1039 44.13 23.28 -22.83
C VAL A 1039 44.17 22.97 -21.34
N ALA A 1040 43.36 23.69 -20.55
CA ALA A 1040 43.24 23.43 -19.11
C ALA A 1040 42.98 21.94 -18.83
N LYS A 1041 43.59 21.40 -17.77
CA LYS A 1041 43.22 20.06 -17.29
C LYS A 1041 41.76 20.10 -16.82
N PRO A 1042 40.95 19.07 -17.10
CA PRO A 1042 39.69 18.90 -16.42
C PRO A 1042 39.95 18.93 -14.91
N ALA A 1043 39.18 19.72 -14.16
CA ALA A 1043 39.34 19.79 -12.72
C ALA A 1043 39.31 18.36 -12.14
N PRO A 1044 40.28 17.97 -11.29
CA PRO A 1044 40.22 16.68 -10.64
C PRO A 1044 38.90 16.60 -9.88
N VAL A 1045 38.14 15.52 -10.08
CA VAL A 1045 36.99 15.16 -9.22
C VAL A 1045 37.55 14.88 -7.83
N GLY A 1046 37.69 15.93 -7.04
CA GLY A 1046 38.26 15.88 -5.70
C GLY A 1046 37.17 15.56 -4.69
N CYS A 1047 37.08 14.30 -4.26
CA CYS A 1047 36.67 14.02 -2.89
C CYS A 1047 37.76 14.59 -1.96
N GLY A 1048 37.59 15.83 -1.52
CA GLY A 1048 38.63 16.54 -0.77
C GLY A 1048 38.08 17.63 0.14
N GLY A 1049 37.19 17.27 1.06
CA GLY A 1049 36.86 18.08 2.23
C GLY A 1049 37.56 17.51 3.47
N SER A 1050 38.72 18.06 3.82
CA SER A 1050 39.33 17.87 5.14
C SER A 1050 38.46 18.57 6.19
N ALA A 1051 37.58 17.82 6.87
CA ALA A 1051 36.93 18.31 8.08
C ALA A 1051 37.89 18.12 9.26
N THR A 1052 38.61 19.17 9.64
CA THR A 1052 39.21 19.26 10.96
C THR A 1052 38.11 19.54 11.98
N GLY A 1053 37.81 18.54 12.82
CA GLY A 1053 37.25 18.70 14.17
C GLY A 1053 35.74 18.96 14.28
N ALA A 1054 34.97 17.90 14.54
CA ALA A 1054 34.09 17.75 15.72
C ALA A 1054 33.11 16.59 15.50
N ASP A 1055 33.18 15.61 16.40
CA ASP A 1055 32.22 14.56 16.76
C ASP A 1055 31.16 14.11 15.74
N VAL A 1056 31.40 12.93 15.15
CA VAL A 1056 30.32 12.04 14.71
C VAL A 1056 30.60 10.65 15.28
N SER A 1057 29.81 10.27 16.29
CA SER A 1057 29.75 8.91 16.81
C SER A 1057 29.23 7.97 15.73
N PHE A 1058 30.07 7.06 15.26
CA PHE A 1058 29.62 5.92 14.45
C PHE A 1058 29.05 4.84 15.37
N LEU A 1059 27.74 4.64 15.30
CA LEU A 1059 27.08 3.45 15.83
C LEU A 1059 27.42 2.27 14.90
N ALA A 1060 28.30 1.38 15.37
CA ALA A 1060 28.68 0.17 14.66
C ALA A 1060 27.51 -0.83 14.64
N LEU A 1061 26.97 -1.12 13.46
CA LEU A 1061 26.12 -2.29 13.25
C LEU A 1061 27.01 -3.45 12.80
N ALA A 1062 27.26 -4.38 13.71
CA ALA A 1062 27.95 -5.62 13.43
C ALA A 1062 27.06 -6.53 12.57
N LEU A 1063 27.48 -6.83 11.34
CA LEU A 1063 27.04 -8.03 10.62
C LEU A 1063 28.20 -9.03 10.57
N THR A 1064 27.99 -10.12 11.28
CA THR A 1064 28.82 -11.30 11.38
C THR A 1064 28.85 -12.09 10.08
N GLY A 1065 30.06 -12.29 9.54
CA GLY A 1065 30.58 -13.59 9.11
C GLY A 1065 29.93 -14.34 7.95
N ALA A 1066 30.59 -14.30 6.78
CA ALA A 1066 30.80 -15.50 5.97
C ALA A 1066 32.11 -15.35 5.17
N ALA A 1067 33.09 -16.18 5.51
CA ALA A 1067 34.39 -16.26 4.84
C ALA A 1067 34.26 -16.92 3.47
N GLY A 1068 34.88 -16.34 2.43
CA GLY A 1068 34.86 -16.89 1.08
C GLY A 1068 35.94 -16.31 0.16
N VAL A 1069 37.14 -16.87 0.25
CA VAL A 1069 38.15 -17.02 -0.82
C VAL A 1069 38.73 -15.73 -1.46
N LEU A 1070 39.92 -15.37 -0.97
CA LEU A 1070 40.91 -14.58 -1.73
C LEU A 1070 41.28 -15.32 -3.03
N ARG A 1071 41.03 -14.69 -4.19
CA ARG A 1071 41.83 -14.90 -5.41
C ARG A 1071 42.25 -13.56 -6.01
N ARG A 1072 43.54 -13.27 -5.87
CA ARG A 1072 44.28 -12.31 -6.69
C ARG A 1072 44.05 -12.63 -8.16
N PHE A 1073 43.62 -11.65 -8.96
CA PHE A 1073 43.91 -11.64 -10.39
C PHE A 1073 44.44 -10.27 -10.82
N ARG A 1074 45.58 -10.34 -11.51
CA ARG A 1074 46.35 -9.24 -12.09
C ARG A 1074 45.55 -8.52 -13.18
N ARG A 1075 45.72 -7.20 -13.23
CA ARG A 1075 45.53 -6.32 -14.40
C ARG A 1075 46.01 -6.99 -15.70
N ARG A 1076 45.19 -6.90 -16.76
CA ARG A 1076 45.61 -6.66 -18.15
C ARG A 1076 44.41 -6.25 -19.03
N ARG A 1077 44.11 -4.96 -19.04
CA ARG A 1077 43.93 -4.03 -20.18
C ARG A 1077 43.01 -2.91 -19.75
#